data_AF-A0A8H6RL11-F1
#
_entry.id   AF-A0A8H6RL11-F1
#
_cell.length_a   1.000
_cell.length_b   1.000
_cell.length_c   1.000
_cell.angle_alpha   90.00
_cell.angle_beta   90.00
_cell.angle_gamma   90.00
#
_symmetry.space_group_name_H-M   'P 1'
#
loop_
_entity.id
_entity.type
_entity.pdbx_description
1 polymer ?
#
loop_
_entity_poly.entity_id
_entity_poly.type
_entity_poly.pdbx_seq_one_letter_code
_entity_poly.pdbx_strand_id
1 'polypeptide(L)'
;MPLLAVLLALVTHFRPSSAQGPPSPRNANLTGTNLLDHDAPIASYFGKSFLKENIPYIDLPDKTIKDVYYYRFTALQRHLLYATAGTGYVITEFYSGSVGYAGAFSTINAAAGHQLEEARWLQSAWYSEDFTQIWTRGPGYSNQYTQWIQFAAVGAANVTGNSAFIGSQLGGLLRMWHEWDSVFDSSVGLYYYTPEFDAQEHSLPGYIADAALGGGNPDNIIYHGPNTYRPSHNAYMVANAEAIVTVANALGNVSLAQEYTRKADALKQSMVTHLWNESQAFFVDNIKSGEPGAGQVDGREEVGFFPFRFGIALSDNYTNSTIHALYDKDIFNTTHAPPTLEVHNPYFNATISGCCWWNGQNWPYSTAHTIQSLAAIHRMGGGGGLTADQYIELLHNYALTQYKNGKPYVAESHYPEQDGWSQDSPNHSEHYMHSTYINNVITGIIGIMPRADSTLELSPIIPDSWSYFALENVAYHGMLLTILYDKDGSKYNNGLGLTVFANDEKIHNGPDLKVNIPLPDTNESANDSPIEVNIAANPLGSDGWPKASATFTWQDNDVNQANDGTLYYDEVPTNRWSNYQEHLNPSDTLTIYLQRPRNVTGVVLAIFDDTRQKPNGAVAIPAAIEITGGAGKLLANESEFASHGLANDINVVSFNGTMEIYTLHIKFTGQPGKAVGVSEVQIWLPANIGPFYFAADALPDSAAIAFDEDSKATPNGTVIATRNSTSSIAFSGIYAKEVGRVEGMLRYKNNATKEVELDVTVNRILNSTVTLPVTGNVYESVDMPLTLWRGTNFVTLRGGADGVFVEGVEIS
;
A
#
# COMPACT_ATOMS: atom_id res chain seq x y z
N MET A 1 -6.44 -34.25 -49.80
CA MET A 1 -5.86 -32.97 -50.25
C MET A 1 -6.96 -31.91 -50.25
N PRO A 2 -6.78 -30.74 -49.62
CA PRO A 2 -6.15 -30.42 -48.31
C PRO A 2 -7.20 -29.91 -47.30
N LEU A 3 -7.14 -30.31 -46.02
CA LEU A 3 -6.53 -29.60 -44.86
C LEU A 3 -7.09 -28.20 -44.57
N LEU A 4 -7.94 -28.09 -43.54
CA LEU A 4 -8.11 -26.88 -42.74
C LEU A 4 -7.59 -27.18 -41.34
N ALA A 5 -6.49 -26.51 -40.98
CA ALA A 5 -5.81 -26.65 -39.72
C ALA A 5 -6.61 -25.98 -38.60
N VAL A 6 -6.93 -26.74 -37.55
CA VAL A 6 -7.31 -26.18 -36.25
C VAL A 6 -6.03 -25.66 -35.62
N LEU A 7 -5.93 -24.33 -35.47
CA LEU A 7 -4.92 -23.70 -34.62
C LEU A 7 -5.27 -24.08 -33.16
N LEU A 8 -4.65 -25.14 -32.66
CA LEU A 8 -4.53 -25.36 -31.22
C LEU A 8 -3.56 -24.29 -30.71
N ALA A 9 -4.06 -23.34 -29.93
CA ALA A 9 -3.20 -22.49 -29.13
C ALA A 9 -2.44 -23.40 -28.16
N LEU A 10 -1.18 -23.69 -28.48
CA LEU A 10 -0.24 -24.25 -27.52
C LEU A 10 -0.04 -23.18 -26.44
N VAL A 11 -0.78 -23.30 -25.33
CA VAL A 11 -0.30 -22.80 -24.05
C VAL A 11 0.86 -23.71 -23.69
N THR A 12 2.05 -23.38 -24.16
CA THR A 12 3.29 -24.01 -23.72
C THR A 12 3.48 -23.69 -22.24
N HIS A 13 3.07 -24.61 -21.37
CA HIS A 13 3.66 -24.75 -20.05
C HIS A 13 5.10 -25.27 -20.22
N PHE A 14 6.01 -24.42 -20.71
CA PHE A 14 7.44 -24.61 -20.53
C PHE A 14 7.85 -23.79 -19.29
N ARG A 15 7.63 -24.33 -18.08
CA ARG A 15 8.57 -24.07 -16.99
C ARG A 15 9.59 -25.22 -17.01
N PRO A 16 10.77 -24.97 -17.58
CA PRO A 16 11.97 -25.43 -16.91
C PRO A 16 12.85 -24.21 -16.74
N SER A 17 12.51 -23.36 -15.79
CA SER A 17 13.49 -22.40 -15.29
C SER A 17 13.54 -22.53 -13.78
N SER A 18 14.71 -22.96 -13.30
CA SER A 18 15.11 -22.88 -11.91
C SER A 18 15.43 -21.46 -11.46
N ALA A 19 15.17 -20.44 -12.29
CA ALA A 19 15.45 -19.04 -11.96
C ALA A 19 14.39 -18.48 -11.03
N GLN A 20 14.86 -17.88 -9.94
CA GLN A 20 14.06 -17.13 -8.98
C GLN A 20 13.50 -15.86 -9.65
N GLY A 21 12.21 -15.62 -9.45
CA GLY A 21 11.48 -14.44 -9.93
C GLY A 21 10.69 -13.81 -8.78
N PRO A 22 9.84 -12.79 -9.03
CA PRO A 22 8.93 -12.32 -8.01
C PRO A 22 8.06 -13.48 -7.55
N PRO A 23 7.75 -13.56 -6.24
CA PRO A 23 6.99 -14.69 -5.72
C PRO A 23 5.60 -14.69 -6.40
N SER A 24 5.12 -15.87 -6.80
CA SER A 24 3.75 -16.04 -7.30
C SER A 24 2.76 -16.18 -6.15
N PRO A 25 1.53 -15.64 -6.24
CA PRO A 25 0.54 -15.68 -5.17
C PRO A 25 0.48 -17.06 -4.51
N ARG A 26 0.28 -17.12 -3.19
CA ARG A 26 0.27 -18.40 -2.46
C ARG A 26 -0.77 -19.39 -3.01
N ASN A 27 -1.83 -18.87 -3.61
CA ASN A 27 -2.91 -19.59 -4.25
C ASN A 27 -2.77 -19.66 -5.79
N ALA A 28 -1.59 -19.42 -6.37
CA ALA A 28 -1.36 -19.46 -7.82
C ALA A 28 -1.56 -20.84 -8.44
N ASN A 29 -1.58 -21.90 -7.62
CA ASN A 29 -1.90 -23.26 -8.05
C ASN A 29 -3.42 -23.50 -8.16
N LEU A 30 -4.26 -22.59 -7.64
CA LEU A 30 -5.71 -22.73 -7.73
C LEU A 30 -6.18 -22.43 -9.15
N THR A 31 -7.18 -23.19 -9.58
CA THR A 31 -7.86 -22.96 -10.86
C THR A 31 -9.16 -22.23 -10.57
N GLY A 32 -9.21 -20.95 -10.92
CA GLY A 32 -10.45 -20.15 -10.88
C GLY A 32 -11.32 -20.40 -12.12
N THR A 33 -12.42 -19.65 -12.24
CA THR A 33 -13.23 -19.66 -13.46
C THR A 33 -12.58 -18.83 -14.58
N ASN A 34 -13.06 -19.00 -15.81
CA ASN A 34 -12.62 -18.27 -16.99
C ASN A 34 -13.83 -17.88 -17.86
N LEU A 35 -14.70 -17.04 -17.31
CA LEU A 35 -15.97 -16.60 -17.88
C LEU A 35 -15.88 -15.21 -18.51
N LEU A 36 -14.99 -14.36 -18.01
CA LEU A 36 -14.74 -13.00 -18.51
C LEU A 36 -13.47 -12.97 -19.39
N ASP A 37 -13.34 -11.91 -20.19
CA ASP A 37 -12.12 -11.64 -20.96
C ASP A 37 -11.05 -11.05 -20.04
N HIS A 38 -9.96 -11.80 -19.83
CA HIS A 38 -8.85 -11.39 -18.95
C HIS A 38 -7.77 -10.57 -19.69
N ASP A 39 -7.86 -10.45 -21.01
CA ASP A 39 -6.86 -9.76 -21.83
C ASP A 39 -7.31 -8.36 -22.24
N ALA A 40 -8.53 -8.23 -22.75
CA ALA A 40 -9.02 -6.97 -23.33
C ALA A 40 -9.06 -5.80 -22.34
N PRO A 41 -9.54 -5.94 -21.09
CA PRO A 41 -9.66 -4.81 -20.17
C PRO A 41 -8.32 -4.20 -19.76
N ILE A 42 -7.24 -5.00 -19.79
CA ILE A 42 -5.90 -4.57 -19.39
C ILE A 42 -4.96 -4.35 -20.58
N ALA A 43 -5.44 -4.52 -21.81
CA ALA A 43 -4.61 -4.53 -23.01
C ALA A 43 -3.85 -3.21 -23.26
N SER A 44 -4.37 -2.07 -22.79
CA SER A 44 -3.75 -0.76 -22.95
C SER A 44 -2.79 -0.38 -21.83
N TYR A 45 -2.69 -1.17 -20.76
CA TYR A 45 -1.85 -0.85 -19.61
C TYR A 45 -0.50 -1.58 -19.66
N PHE A 46 0.45 -1.07 -18.89
CA PHE A 46 1.79 -1.66 -18.70
C PHE A 46 1.79 -2.67 -17.55
N GLY A 47 2.86 -3.45 -17.42
CA GLY A 47 3.02 -4.44 -16.35
C GLY A 47 1.93 -5.51 -16.35
N LYS A 48 1.55 -5.98 -17.54
CA LYS A 48 0.40 -6.89 -17.73
C LYS A 48 0.58 -8.21 -17.01
N SER A 49 1.81 -8.70 -16.87
CA SER A 49 2.09 -9.94 -16.14
C SER A 49 1.61 -9.85 -14.69
N PHE A 50 1.91 -8.73 -14.00
CA PHE A 50 1.39 -8.47 -12.66
C PHE A 50 -0.13 -8.36 -12.64
N LEU A 51 -0.73 -7.61 -13.57
CA LEU A 51 -2.18 -7.42 -13.62
C LEU A 51 -2.90 -8.77 -13.78
N LYS A 52 -2.40 -9.61 -14.69
CA LYS A 52 -2.95 -10.96 -14.92
C LYS A 52 -2.90 -11.86 -13.71
N GLU A 53 -1.83 -11.74 -12.93
CA GLU A 53 -1.58 -12.58 -11.77
C GLU A 53 -2.28 -12.10 -10.50
N ASN A 54 -2.66 -10.82 -10.41
CA ASN A 54 -3.08 -10.25 -9.13
C ASN A 54 -4.47 -9.62 -9.08
N ILE A 55 -5.12 -9.28 -10.20
CA ILE A 55 -6.38 -8.51 -10.14
C ILE A 55 -7.61 -9.39 -10.44
N PRO A 56 -8.74 -9.18 -9.74
CA PRO A 56 -10.02 -9.72 -10.15
C PRO A 56 -10.62 -8.95 -11.33
N TYR A 57 -11.33 -9.68 -12.21
CA TYR A 57 -11.92 -9.13 -13.43
C TYR A 57 -13.40 -8.81 -13.21
N ILE A 58 -13.87 -7.69 -13.76
CA ILE A 58 -15.24 -7.20 -13.53
C ILE A 58 -15.98 -6.95 -14.85
N ASP A 59 -17.27 -7.26 -14.88
CA ASP A 59 -18.18 -6.77 -15.92
C ASP A 59 -19.39 -6.08 -15.29
N LEU A 60 -19.62 -4.84 -15.72
CA LEU A 60 -20.67 -3.96 -15.22
C LEU A 60 -21.41 -3.29 -16.39
N PRO A 61 -22.71 -2.98 -16.26
CA PRO A 61 -23.44 -2.16 -17.22
C PRO A 61 -22.86 -0.73 -17.36
N ASP A 62 -22.33 -0.18 -16.27
CA ASP A 62 -21.68 1.13 -16.26
C ASP A 62 -20.22 1.04 -16.73
N LYS A 63 -19.97 1.55 -17.94
CA LYS A 63 -18.64 1.53 -18.54
C LYS A 63 -17.66 2.47 -17.82
N THR A 64 -18.11 3.64 -17.36
CA THR A 64 -17.24 4.61 -16.69
C THR A 64 -16.69 4.01 -15.40
N ILE A 65 -17.56 3.37 -14.61
CA ILE A 65 -17.14 2.70 -13.38
C ILE A 65 -16.15 1.56 -13.69
N LYS A 66 -16.47 0.75 -14.70
CA LYS A 66 -15.60 -0.36 -15.12
C LYS A 66 -14.22 0.11 -15.60
N ASP A 67 -14.15 1.15 -16.42
CA ASP A 67 -12.89 1.66 -16.96
C ASP A 67 -11.97 2.19 -15.84
N VAL A 68 -12.52 2.92 -14.86
CA VAL A 68 -11.76 3.43 -13.72
C VAL A 68 -11.35 2.28 -12.79
N TYR A 69 -12.18 1.25 -12.62
CA TYR A 69 -11.82 0.06 -11.83
C TYR A 69 -10.52 -0.59 -12.31
N TYR A 70 -10.41 -0.87 -13.62
CA TYR A 70 -9.20 -1.45 -14.18
C TYR A 70 -8.01 -0.49 -14.11
N TYR A 71 -8.22 0.80 -14.40
CA TYR A 71 -7.19 1.82 -14.27
C TYR A 71 -6.61 1.89 -12.84
N ARG A 72 -7.47 1.83 -11.82
CA ARG A 72 -7.07 1.98 -10.41
C ARG A 72 -6.22 0.84 -9.90
N PHE A 73 -6.36 -0.38 -10.44
CA PHE A 73 -5.39 -1.45 -10.17
C PHE A 73 -4.00 -1.15 -10.73
N THR A 74 -3.94 -0.47 -11.88
CA THR A 74 -2.66 -0.06 -12.46
C THR A 74 -2.04 1.10 -11.68
N ALA A 75 -2.85 2.00 -11.11
CA ALA A 75 -2.36 3.00 -10.17
C ALA A 75 -1.79 2.28 -8.93
N LEU A 76 -2.52 1.35 -8.32
CA LEU A 76 -2.05 0.58 -7.17
C LEU A 76 -0.72 -0.14 -7.47
N GLN A 77 -0.61 -0.79 -8.63
CA GLN A 77 0.62 -1.46 -9.07
C GLN A 77 1.83 -0.53 -9.04
N ARG A 78 1.69 0.70 -9.55
CA ARG A 78 2.76 1.69 -9.57
C ARG A 78 3.24 1.99 -8.15
N HIS A 79 2.31 2.14 -7.22
CA HIS A 79 2.61 2.49 -5.85
C HIS A 79 3.15 1.35 -4.98
N LEU A 80 3.33 0.14 -5.54
CA LEU A 80 4.03 -0.95 -4.86
C LEU A 80 5.55 -0.74 -4.94
N LEU A 81 6.14 -0.33 -3.82
CA LEU A 81 7.59 -0.21 -3.66
C LEU A 81 8.12 -1.38 -2.83
N TYR A 82 9.11 -2.12 -3.34
CA TYR A 82 9.80 -3.13 -2.54
C TYR A 82 10.86 -2.46 -1.67
N ALA A 83 10.63 -2.38 -0.36
CA ALA A 83 11.46 -1.59 0.54
C ALA A 83 12.83 -2.22 0.75
N THR A 84 12.86 -3.43 1.29
CA THR A 84 14.10 -4.19 1.48
C THR A 84 13.78 -5.64 1.83
N ALA A 85 14.76 -6.52 1.69
CA ALA A 85 14.65 -7.91 2.11
C ALA A 85 14.29 -8.00 3.61
N GLY A 86 13.20 -8.70 3.92
CA GLY A 86 12.68 -8.83 5.29
C GLY A 86 11.63 -7.80 5.68
N THR A 87 11.54 -6.67 4.97
CA THR A 87 10.40 -5.73 5.06
C THR A 87 9.35 -6.03 4.01
N GLY A 88 9.77 -6.33 2.77
CA GLY A 88 8.87 -6.62 1.66
C GLY A 88 8.29 -5.36 1.02
N TYR A 89 7.05 -5.45 0.53
CA TYR A 89 6.39 -4.35 -0.16
C TYR A 89 5.78 -3.31 0.80
N VAL A 90 5.91 -2.04 0.44
CA VAL A 90 5.14 -0.93 1.00
C VAL A 90 4.34 -0.24 -0.10
N ILE A 91 3.36 0.57 0.30
CA ILE A 91 2.55 1.35 -0.63
C ILE A 91 2.89 2.83 -0.43
N THR A 92 3.32 3.51 -1.49
CA THR A 92 3.60 4.94 -1.46
C THR A 92 2.33 5.73 -1.77
N GLU A 93 2.25 6.97 -1.28
CA GLU A 93 1.13 7.87 -1.55
C GLU A 93 1.35 8.68 -2.84
N PHE A 94 2.50 9.34 -2.92
CA PHE A 94 3.06 9.93 -4.14
C PHE A 94 4.07 8.96 -4.79
N TYR A 95 4.60 9.34 -5.96
CA TYR A 95 5.75 8.62 -6.52
C TYR A 95 6.93 8.64 -5.51
N SER A 96 7.73 7.58 -5.46
CA SER A 96 8.80 7.46 -4.46
C SER A 96 9.85 8.59 -4.57
N GLY A 97 10.18 9.23 -3.44
CA GLY A 97 11.18 10.31 -3.41
C GLY A 97 10.67 11.67 -3.92
N SER A 98 9.37 11.81 -4.15
CA SER A 98 8.74 13.04 -4.66
C SER A 98 8.52 14.13 -3.60
N VAL A 99 8.43 13.75 -2.33
CA VAL A 99 8.05 14.64 -1.23
C VAL A 99 8.98 14.48 -0.02
N GLY A 100 9.43 15.60 0.55
CA GLY A 100 10.44 15.62 1.61
C GLY A 100 9.95 15.28 3.03
N TYR A 101 8.63 15.15 3.21
CA TYR A 101 8.00 14.82 4.50
C TYR A 101 7.58 13.36 4.61
N ALA A 102 7.83 12.53 3.59
CA ALA A 102 7.58 11.11 3.68
C ALA A 102 8.50 10.46 4.74
N GLY A 103 7.97 9.44 5.41
CA GLY A 103 8.71 8.63 6.37
C GLY A 103 9.62 7.59 5.69
N ALA A 104 9.96 6.55 6.46
CA ALA A 104 10.78 5.45 5.97
C ALA A 104 10.21 4.85 4.66
N PHE A 105 11.06 4.66 3.66
CA PHE A 105 10.69 4.10 2.35
C PHE A 105 9.59 4.86 1.61
N SER A 106 9.58 6.19 1.70
CA SER A 106 8.59 7.06 1.06
C SER A 106 7.14 6.80 1.53
N THR A 107 6.95 6.19 2.71
CA THR A 107 5.61 5.93 3.27
C THR A 107 5.03 7.16 3.95
N ILE A 108 3.72 7.37 3.79
CA ILE A 108 2.93 8.41 4.47
C ILE A 108 1.69 7.72 5.04
N ASN A 109 1.38 7.94 6.32
CA ASN A 109 0.31 7.20 6.99
C ASN A 109 -1.09 7.77 6.73
N ALA A 110 -1.21 8.99 6.18
CA ALA A 110 -2.46 9.70 5.91
C ALA A 110 -3.47 8.85 5.12
N ALA A 111 -3.03 8.24 4.02
CA ALA A 111 -3.85 7.34 3.20
C ALA A 111 -3.56 5.84 3.40
N ALA A 112 -2.75 5.44 4.39
CA ALA A 112 -2.41 4.04 4.60
C ALA A 112 -3.65 3.16 4.85
N GLY A 113 -4.70 3.71 5.48
CA GLY A 113 -5.99 3.04 5.62
C GLY A 113 -6.67 2.79 4.27
N HIS A 114 -6.70 3.77 3.37
CA HIS A 114 -7.22 3.60 2.01
C HIS A 114 -6.41 2.58 1.21
N GLN A 115 -5.09 2.69 1.28
CA GLN A 115 -4.15 1.83 0.56
C GLN A 115 -4.30 0.36 0.93
N LEU A 116 -4.46 0.04 2.23
CA LEU A 116 -4.75 -1.32 2.69
C LEU A 116 -6.10 -1.82 2.18
N GLU A 117 -7.12 -0.97 2.14
CA GLU A 117 -8.45 -1.33 1.65
C GLU A 117 -8.50 -1.58 0.13
N GLU A 118 -7.62 -0.95 -0.65
CA GLU A 118 -7.40 -1.27 -2.07
C GLU A 118 -6.57 -2.56 -2.22
N ALA A 119 -5.42 -2.63 -1.54
CA ALA A 119 -4.43 -3.70 -1.72
C ALA A 119 -4.89 -5.08 -1.26
N ARG A 120 -5.85 -5.15 -0.33
CA ARG A 120 -6.43 -6.43 0.11
C ARG A 120 -7.12 -7.24 -1.00
N TRP A 121 -7.43 -6.60 -2.13
CA TRP A 121 -8.05 -7.25 -3.29
C TRP A 121 -7.04 -7.79 -4.30
N LEU A 122 -5.75 -7.53 -4.10
CA LEU A 122 -4.71 -8.21 -4.85
C LEU A 122 -4.66 -9.68 -4.42
N GLN A 123 -4.49 -10.58 -5.40
CA GLN A 123 -4.48 -12.02 -5.15
C GLN A 123 -3.42 -12.43 -4.11
N SER A 124 -2.25 -11.77 -4.14
CA SER A 124 -1.19 -12.02 -3.19
C SER A 124 -1.35 -11.24 -1.89
N ALA A 125 -1.52 -11.96 -0.77
CA ALA A 125 -1.69 -11.37 0.54
C ALA A 125 -0.51 -10.52 1.02
N TRP A 126 0.73 -10.82 0.60
CA TRP A 126 1.93 -10.15 1.09
C TRP A 126 1.93 -8.64 0.85
N TYR A 127 1.24 -8.12 -0.17
CA TYR A 127 1.17 -6.67 -0.37
C TYR A 127 0.49 -5.98 0.81
N SER A 128 -0.59 -6.58 1.32
CA SER A 128 -1.29 -6.08 2.50
C SER A 128 -0.62 -6.50 3.82
N GLU A 129 -0.01 -7.68 3.88
CA GLU A 129 0.66 -8.19 5.09
C GLU A 129 1.99 -7.44 5.35
N ASP A 130 2.81 -7.23 4.33
CA ASP A 130 4.06 -6.45 4.41
C ASP A 130 3.74 -4.98 4.74
N PHE A 131 2.74 -4.40 4.07
CA PHE A 131 2.32 -3.04 4.36
C PHE A 131 1.65 -2.89 5.73
N THR A 132 1.04 -3.93 6.30
CA THR A 132 0.63 -3.92 7.71
C THR A 132 1.87 -3.93 8.63
N GLN A 133 2.86 -4.76 8.31
CA GLN A 133 4.06 -4.94 9.14
C GLN A 133 4.95 -3.70 9.20
N ILE A 134 5.04 -2.89 8.15
CA ILE A 134 5.81 -1.64 8.21
C ILE A 134 5.29 -0.69 9.31
N TRP A 135 3.97 -0.69 9.57
CA TRP A 135 3.35 0.11 10.61
C TRP A 135 3.41 -0.56 11.99
N THR A 136 3.07 -1.84 12.07
CA THR A 136 2.95 -2.56 13.35
C THR A 136 4.31 -2.96 13.95
N ARG A 137 5.32 -3.19 13.11
CA ARG A 137 6.65 -3.71 13.52
C ARG A 137 7.82 -2.88 12.99
N GLY A 138 7.74 -2.43 11.75
CA GLY A 138 8.80 -1.75 11.02
C GLY A 138 8.93 -0.25 11.33
N PRO A 139 9.81 0.45 10.59
CA PRO A 139 10.13 1.86 10.83
C PRO A 139 9.06 2.88 10.38
N GLY A 140 7.88 2.47 9.88
CA GLY A 140 6.85 3.41 9.41
C GLY A 140 6.31 4.31 10.52
N TYR A 141 6.14 5.61 10.25
CA TYR A 141 5.67 6.58 11.25
C TYR A 141 4.13 6.59 11.33
N SER A 142 3.57 5.77 12.23
CA SER A 142 2.12 5.48 12.31
C SER A 142 1.23 6.58 12.89
N ASN A 143 1.81 7.67 13.40
CA ASN A 143 1.09 8.80 14.00
C ASN A 143 1.53 10.16 13.44
N GLN A 144 2.01 10.21 12.19
CA GLN A 144 2.27 11.48 11.48
C GLN A 144 0.95 12.22 11.18
N TYR A 145 -0.01 11.50 10.60
CA TYR A 145 -1.37 11.93 10.36
C TYR A 145 -2.36 11.04 11.11
N THR A 146 -3.60 11.49 11.28
CA THR A 146 -4.70 10.65 11.79
C THR A 146 -4.93 9.46 10.85
N GLN A 147 -5.38 8.31 11.39
CA GLN A 147 -5.39 7.06 10.60
C GLN A 147 -6.36 5.99 11.12
N TRP A 148 -6.81 5.09 10.23
CA TRP A 148 -7.60 3.87 10.52
C TRP A 148 -6.92 2.57 10.05
N ILE A 149 -5.58 2.53 10.05
CA ILE A 149 -4.73 1.41 9.67
C ILE A 149 -5.10 0.14 10.43
N GLN A 150 -5.37 0.20 11.75
CA GLN A 150 -5.76 -1.00 12.49
C GLN A 150 -7.05 -1.62 11.94
N PHE A 151 -8.06 -0.80 11.64
CA PHE A 151 -9.30 -1.25 10.99
C PHE A 151 -9.02 -1.86 9.61
N ALA A 152 -8.25 -1.18 8.77
CA ALA A 152 -7.96 -1.64 7.42
C ALA A 152 -7.14 -2.95 7.39
N ALA A 153 -6.18 -3.11 8.31
CA ALA A 153 -5.37 -4.32 8.44
C ALA A 153 -6.20 -5.54 8.88
N VAL A 154 -7.13 -5.37 9.83
CA VAL A 154 -8.08 -6.43 10.19
C VAL A 154 -9.01 -6.73 9.02
N GLY A 155 -9.47 -5.71 8.29
CA GLY A 155 -10.27 -5.87 7.08
C GLY A 155 -9.55 -6.63 5.97
N ALA A 156 -8.24 -6.47 5.82
CA ALA A 156 -7.42 -7.23 4.88
C ALA A 156 -7.26 -8.69 5.33
N ALA A 157 -7.02 -8.93 6.62
CA ALA A 157 -6.96 -10.29 7.17
C ALA A 157 -8.29 -11.04 7.07
N ASN A 158 -9.42 -10.34 7.13
CA ASN A 158 -10.75 -10.90 6.87
C ASN A 158 -10.97 -11.27 5.39
N VAL A 159 -10.26 -10.64 4.45
CA VAL A 159 -10.28 -11.06 3.03
C VAL A 159 -9.40 -12.30 2.85
N THR A 160 -8.21 -12.33 3.44
CA THR A 160 -7.29 -13.47 3.28
C THR A 160 -7.68 -14.69 4.13
N GLY A 161 -8.48 -14.50 5.18
CA GLY A 161 -8.76 -15.52 6.20
C GLY A 161 -7.59 -15.74 7.18
N ASN A 162 -6.54 -14.92 7.13
CA ASN A 162 -5.30 -15.14 7.89
C ASN A 162 -5.38 -14.57 9.31
N SER A 163 -6.25 -15.18 10.15
CA SER A 163 -6.43 -14.82 11.55
C SER A 163 -5.15 -14.96 12.38
N ALA A 164 -4.29 -15.92 12.04
CA ALA A 164 -3.00 -16.12 12.69
C ALA A 164 -2.05 -14.94 12.46
N PHE A 165 -1.96 -14.44 11.22
CA PHE A 165 -1.17 -13.26 10.90
C PHE A 165 -1.63 -12.04 11.70
N ILE A 166 -2.91 -11.66 11.60
CA ILE A 166 -3.40 -10.45 12.28
C ILE A 166 -3.36 -10.59 13.80
N GLY A 167 -3.59 -11.78 14.34
CA GLY A 167 -3.38 -12.10 15.76
C GLY A 167 -1.94 -11.82 16.20
N SER A 168 -0.95 -12.17 15.39
CA SER A 168 0.46 -11.87 15.67
C SER A 168 0.79 -10.36 15.61
N GLN A 169 -0.08 -9.54 15.02
CA GLN A 169 0.10 -8.07 14.96
C GLN A 169 -0.46 -7.33 16.19
N LEU A 170 -1.19 -7.99 17.09
CA LEU A 170 -1.91 -7.33 18.19
C LEU A 170 -1.03 -6.39 19.03
N GLY A 171 0.21 -6.78 19.35
CA GLY A 171 1.15 -5.93 20.08
C GLY A 171 1.45 -4.60 19.37
N GLY A 172 1.59 -4.63 18.04
CA GLY A 172 1.79 -3.44 17.22
C GLY A 172 0.52 -2.59 17.11
N LEU A 173 -0.65 -3.21 16.97
CA LEU A 173 -1.94 -2.51 16.95
C LEU A 173 -2.19 -1.74 18.25
N LEU A 174 -1.83 -2.33 19.39
CA LEU A 174 -1.89 -1.69 20.71
C LEU A 174 -0.88 -0.55 20.85
N ARG A 175 0.38 -0.74 20.40
CA ARG A 175 1.37 0.34 20.37
C ARG A 175 0.85 1.54 19.59
N MET A 176 0.35 1.31 18.37
CA MET A 176 -0.20 2.36 17.51
C MET A 176 -1.40 3.08 18.14
N TRP A 177 -2.25 2.37 18.90
CA TRP A 177 -3.32 3.01 19.66
C TRP A 177 -2.77 4.02 20.67
N HIS A 178 -1.77 3.60 21.45
CA HIS A 178 -1.19 4.40 22.53
C HIS A 178 -0.33 5.58 22.05
N GLU A 179 0.05 5.62 20.77
CA GLU A 179 0.70 6.80 20.16
C GLU A 179 -0.20 8.05 20.17
N TRP A 180 -1.52 7.87 20.36
CA TRP A 180 -2.52 8.96 20.41
C TRP A 180 -2.90 9.39 21.84
N ASP A 181 -2.33 8.79 22.89
CA ASP A 181 -2.69 9.07 24.28
C ASP A 181 -2.48 10.54 24.67
N SER A 182 -1.49 11.21 24.07
CA SER A 182 -1.14 12.61 24.37
C SER A 182 -2.16 13.64 23.87
N VAL A 183 -3.03 13.25 22.94
CA VAL A 183 -4.04 14.13 22.32
C VAL A 183 -5.47 13.71 22.63
N PHE A 184 -5.64 12.76 23.55
CA PHE A 184 -6.96 12.42 24.10
C PHE A 184 -7.34 13.38 25.23
N ASP A 185 -8.44 14.10 25.07
CA ASP A 185 -8.99 14.97 26.11
C ASP A 185 -10.00 14.20 26.97
N SER A 186 -9.56 13.70 28.12
CA SER A 186 -10.42 12.98 29.06
C SER A 186 -11.61 13.77 29.61
N SER A 187 -11.59 15.11 29.54
CA SER A 187 -12.70 15.95 30.01
C SER A 187 -13.88 16.02 29.02
N VAL A 188 -13.59 15.78 27.74
CA VAL A 188 -14.58 15.75 26.63
C VAL A 188 -14.83 14.30 26.17
N GLY A 189 -13.87 13.41 26.39
CA GLY A 189 -13.88 12.04 25.88
C GLY A 189 -13.62 11.95 24.38
N LEU A 190 -12.93 12.94 23.80
CA LEU A 190 -12.59 13.01 22.37
C LEU A 190 -11.09 13.24 22.17
N TYR A 191 -10.60 12.80 21.02
CA TYR A 191 -9.28 13.15 20.51
C TYR A 191 -9.34 14.48 19.75
N TYR A 192 -8.32 15.32 19.91
CA TYR A 192 -8.16 16.57 19.13
C TYR A 192 -6.84 16.56 18.36
N TYR A 193 -6.84 17.16 17.18
CA TYR A 193 -5.59 17.46 16.48
C TYR A 193 -5.77 18.67 15.56
N THR A 194 -4.72 19.11 14.87
CA THR A 194 -4.85 20.20 13.90
C THR A 194 -5.25 19.61 12.53
N PRO A 195 -6.14 20.26 11.77
CA PRO A 195 -6.64 19.72 10.51
C PRO A 195 -5.60 19.34 9.46
N GLU A 196 -4.46 20.04 9.35
CA GLU A 196 -3.37 19.61 8.45
C GLU A 196 -2.90 18.18 8.76
N PHE A 197 -2.76 17.82 10.04
CA PHE A 197 -2.37 16.46 10.41
C PHE A 197 -3.55 15.47 10.45
N ASP A 198 -4.76 15.91 10.08
CA ASP A 198 -5.84 15.05 9.62
C ASP A 198 -5.80 14.86 8.08
N ALA A 199 -4.72 15.32 7.44
CA ALA A 199 -4.49 15.43 6.00
C ALA A 199 -5.45 16.41 5.30
N GLN A 200 -5.91 17.46 6.01
CA GLN A 200 -6.93 18.41 5.55
C GLN A 200 -6.60 19.86 5.91
N GLU A 201 -5.41 20.31 5.50
CA GLU A 201 -4.95 21.70 5.64
C GLU A 201 -5.89 22.69 4.95
N HIS A 202 -5.93 23.93 5.42
CA HIS A 202 -6.89 24.92 4.87
C HIS A 202 -8.36 24.46 4.86
N SER A 203 -8.76 23.67 5.85
CA SER A 203 -10.17 23.37 6.15
C SER A 203 -10.83 24.50 6.95
N LEU A 204 -12.15 24.46 7.07
CA LEU A 204 -12.99 25.48 7.71
C LEU A 204 -12.49 25.92 9.10
N PRO A 205 -12.02 25.04 10.01
CA PRO A 205 -11.51 25.48 11.31
C PRO A 205 -10.37 26.51 11.22
N GLY A 206 -9.51 26.40 10.20
CA GLY A 206 -8.43 27.37 9.96
C GLY A 206 -8.95 28.75 9.57
N TYR A 207 -9.99 28.81 8.73
CA TYR A 207 -10.64 30.07 8.33
C TYR A 207 -11.36 30.74 9.50
N ILE A 208 -12.09 29.97 10.31
CA ILE A 208 -12.80 30.49 11.49
C ILE A 208 -11.81 31.05 12.51
N ALA A 209 -10.71 30.34 12.77
CA ALA A 209 -9.70 30.79 13.71
C ALA A 209 -8.96 32.05 13.23
N ASP A 210 -8.63 32.15 11.93
CA ASP A 210 -8.07 33.38 11.35
C ASP A 210 -9.04 34.57 11.48
N ALA A 211 -10.32 34.38 11.14
CA ALA A 211 -11.34 35.41 11.26
C ALA A 211 -11.48 35.93 12.70
N ALA A 212 -11.39 35.06 13.71
CA ALA A 212 -11.40 35.44 15.12
C ALA A 212 -10.21 36.32 15.53
N LEU A 213 -9.10 36.28 14.80
CA LEU A 213 -7.89 37.09 15.02
C LEU A 213 -7.89 38.42 14.25
N GLY A 214 -9.00 38.77 13.58
CA GLY A 214 -9.15 40.01 12.81
C GLY A 214 -9.16 39.80 11.29
N GLY A 215 -8.85 38.58 10.82
CA GLY A 215 -9.03 38.09 9.45
C GLY A 215 -8.32 38.85 8.33
N GLY A 216 -8.52 38.38 7.10
CA GLY A 216 -8.36 39.18 5.87
C GLY A 216 -6.94 39.36 5.34
N ASN A 217 -5.94 38.69 5.93
CA ASN A 217 -4.64 38.54 5.28
C ASN A 217 -4.54 37.16 4.62
N PRO A 218 -4.58 37.05 3.29
CA PRO A 218 -4.37 35.78 2.61
C PRO A 218 -3.01 35.15 2.93
N ASP A 219 -2.02 35.92 3.40
CA ASP A 219 -0.74 35.37 3.86
C ASP A 219 -0.79 34.77 5.29
N ASN A 220 -1.93 34.86 6.01
CA ASN A 220 -2.08 34.44 7.41
C ASN A 220 -3.21 33.42 7.68
N ILE A 221 -3.84 32.80 6.67
CA ILE A 221 -4.69 31.64 6.97
C ILE A 221 -3.87 30.65 7.80
N ILE A 222 -4.45 30.19 8.91
CA ILE A 222 -3.80 29.19 9.76
C ILE A 222 -3.78 27.88 8.99
N TYR A 223 -2.73 27.68 8.19
CA TYR A 223 -2.48 26.52 7.33
C TYR A 223 -2.76 25.21 8.07
N HIS A 224 -2.16 25.08 9.26
CA HIS A 224 -2.31 23.92 10.14
C HIS A 224 -3.75 23.74 10.68
N GLY A 225 -4.50 24.83 10.79
CA GLY A 225 -5.73 24.95 11.59
C GLY A 225 -5.48 24.90 13.11
N PRO A 226 -6.49 25.24 13.94
CA PRO A 226 -6.40 25.12 15.40
C PRO A 226 -6.58 23.66 15.86
N ASN A 227 -6.23 23.37 17.11
CA ASN A 227 -6.60 22.10 17.75
C ASN A 227 -8.12 21.93 17.69
N THR A 228 -8.58 20.84 17.09
CA THR A 228 -9.99 20.61 16.75
C THR A 228 -10.35 19.16 17.04
N TYR A 229 -11.49 18.94 17.70
CA TYR A 229 -12.13 17.63 17.76
C TYR A 229 -12.86 17.41 16.43
N ARG A 230 -12.24 16.66 15.50
CA ARG A 230 -12.81 16.40 14.17
C ARG A 230 -13.63 15.10 14.16
N PRO A 231 -14.75 15.02 13.40
CA PRO A 231 -15.49 13.77 13.22
C PRO A 231 -14.66 12.63 12.64
N SER A 232 -13.73 12.92 11.72
CA SER A 232 -12.78 11.99 11.09
C SER A 232 -11.92 11.26 12.11
N HIS A 233 -11.02 11.97 12.80
CA HIS A 233 -10.05 11.39 13.74
C HIS A 233 -10.73 10.53 14.82
N ASN A 234 -11.85 11.02 15.37
CA ASN A 234 -12.59 10.28 16.40
C ASN A 234 -13.28 9.05 15.82
N ALA A 235 -13.81 9.11 14.60
CA ALA A 235 -14.36 7.93 13.92
C ALA A 235 -13.28 6.87 13.65
N TYR A 236 -12.07 7.30 13.25
CA TYR A 236 -10.94 6.40 13.05
C TYR A 236 -10.54 5.70 14.35
N MET A 237 -10.51 6.42 15.46
CA MET A 237 -10.21 5.84 16.77
C MET A 237 -11.30 4.86 17.24
N VAL A 238 -12.58 5.10 16.95
CA VAL A 238 -13.62 4.07 17.18
C VAL A 238 -13.33 2.81 16.37
N ALA A 239 -13.06 2.96 15.06
CA ALA A 239 -12.78 1.84 14.17
C ALA A 239 -11.55 1.02 14.60
N ASN A 240 -10.48 1.71 15.01
CA ASN A 240 -9.26 1.09 15.50
C ASN A 240 -9.47 0.34 16.83
N ALA A 241 -10.31 0.87 17.73
CA ALA A 241 -10.67 0.16 18.96
C ALA A 241 -11.44 -1.13 18.65
N GLU A 242 -12.40 -1.09 17.73
CA GLU A 242 -13.18 -2.27 17.31
C GLU A 242 -12.33 -3.31 16.57
N ALA A 243 -11.32 -2.86 15.82
CA ALA A 243 -10.32 -3.75 15.23
C ALA A 243 -9.55 -4.52 16.31
N ILE A 244 -9.13 -3.84 17.38
CA ILE A 244 -8.47 -4.48 18.53
C ILE A 244 -9.41 -5.46 19.23
N VAL A 245 -10.70 -5.12 19.40
CA VAL A 245 -11.72 -6.04 19.95
C VAL A 245 -11.83 -7.31 19.10
N THR A 246 -11.87 -7.16 17.77
CA THR A 246 -11.97 -8.28 16.83
C THR A 246 -10.78 -9.23 16.99
N VAL A 247 -9.56 -8.70 17.00
CA VAL A 247 -8.35 -9.51 17.18
C VAL A 247 -8.26 -10.12 18.58
N ALA A 248 -8.61 -9.36 19.62
CA ALA A 248 -8.62 -9.84 21.00
C ALA A 248 -9.59 -11.02 21.18
N ASN A 249 -10.79 -10.95 20.60
CA ASN A 249 -11.76 -12.04 20.60
C ASN A 249 -11.24 -13.28 19.85
N ALA A 250 -10.63 -13.10 18.68
CA ALA A 250 -10.03 -14.19 17.92
C ALA A 250 -8.92 -14.92 18.68
N LEU A 251 -8.21 -14.20 19.56
CA LEU A 251 -7.18 -14.75 20.45
C LEU A 251 -7.72 -15.22 21.81
N GLY A 252 -9.03 -15.11 22.07
CA GLY A 252 -9.64 -15.46 23.35
C GLY A 252 -9.29 -14.51 24.51
N ASN A 253 -8.75 -13.32 24.24
CA ASN A 253 -8.44 -12.31 25.25
C ASN A 253 -9.68 -11.47 25.61
N VAL A 254 -10.57 -12.07 26.39
CA VAL A 254 -11.86 -11.47 26.79
C VAL A 254 -11.69 -10.15 27.55
N SER A 255 -10.67 -10.03 28.41
CA SER A 255 -10.45 -8.81 29.20
C SER A 255 -10.11 -7.62 28.30
N LEU A 256 -9.20 -7.82 27.34
CA LEU A 256 -8.80 -6.79 26.40
C LEU A 256 -9.95 -6.39 25.48
N ALA A 257 -10.70 -7.38 24.97
CA ALA A 257 -11.89 -7.12 24.17
C ALA A 257 -12.90 -6.24 24.93
N GLN A 258 -13.23 -6.59 26.17
CA GLN A 258 -14.17 -5.80 26.98
C GLN A 258 -13.65 -4.38 27.29
N GLU A 259 -12.34 -4.21 27.48
CA GLU A 259 -11.75 -2.89 27.68
C GLU A 259 -11.93 -2.00 26.45
N TYR A 260 -11.55 -2.50 25.27
CA TYR A 260 -11.61 -1.73 24.04
C TYR A 260 -13.05 -1.53 23.54
N THR A 261 -13.98 -2.46 23.83
CA THR A 261 -15.42 -2.23 23.63
C THR A 261 -15.89 -1.03 24.44
N ARG A 262 -15.55 -0.95 25.74
CA ARG A 262 -15.94 0.22 26.57
C ARG A 262 -15.35 1.53 26.06
N LYS A 263 -14.09 1.50 25.58
CA LYS A 263 -13.44 2.68 24.99
C LYS A 263 -14.15 3.13 23.71
N ALA A 264 -14.46 2.20 22.81
CA ALA A 264 -15.18 2.47 21.57
C ALA A 264 -16.58 3.05 21.86
N ASP A 265 -17.35 2.41 22.77
CA ASP A 265 -18.70 2.85 23.12
C ASP A 265 -18.71 4.24 23.76
N ALA A 266 -17.78 4.51 24.68
CA ALA A 266 -17.63 5.83 25.29
C ALA A 266 -17.28 6.90 24.26
N LEU A 267 -16.38 6.59 23.32
CA LEU A 267 -15.99 7.52 22.26
C LEU A 267 -17.15 7.79 21.29
N LYS A 268 -17.90 6.77 20.87
CA LYS A 268 -19.13 6.93 20.06
C LYS A 268 -20.12 7.87 20.74
N GLN A 269 -20.33 7.70 22.05
CA GLN A 269 -21.23 8.55 22.81
C GLN A 269 -20.73 10.01 22.89
N SER A 270 -19.44 10.22 23.14
CA SER A 270 -18.83 11.56 23.13
C SER A 270 -18.93 12.24 21.76
N MET A 271 -18.78 11.49 20.66
CA MET A 271 -18.95 12.03 19.30
C MET A 271 -20.37 12.54 19.08
N VAL A 272 -21.39 11.74 19.40
CA VAL A 272 -22.80 12.19 19.31
C VAL A 272 -23.05 13.40 20.22
N THR A 273 -22.46 13.42 21.42
CA THR A 273 -22.70 14.49 22.40
C THR A 273 -22.08 15.83 21.99
N HIS A 274 -20.90 15.81 21.37
CA HIS A 274 -20.09 17.03 21.16
C HIS A 274 -19.88 17.41 19.69
N LEU A 275 -20.08 16.48 18.75
CA LEU A 275 -19.86 16.71 17.31
C LEU A 275 -21.15 16.71 16.50
N TRP A 276 -22.23 16.08 16.97
CA TRP A 276 -23.54 16.25 16.34
C TRP A 276 -24.08 17.64 16.66
N ASN A 277 -24.40 18.43 15.64
CA ASN A 277 -25.01 19.74 15.80
C ASN A 277 -26.49 19.67 15.40
N GLU A 278 -27.38 19.88 16.36
CA GLU A 278 -28.83 19.75 16.14
C GLU A 278 -29.40 20.77 15.15
N SER A 279 -28.87 22.01 15.13
CA SER A 279 -29.33 23.04 14.18
C SER A 279 -28.92 22.74 12.74
N GLN A 280 -27.73 22.17 12.54
CA GLN A 280 -27.22 21.77 11.24
C GLN A 280 -27.66 20.34 10.87
N ALA A 281 -28.21 19.57 11.83
CA ALA A 281 -28.57 18.17 11.68
C ALA A 281 -27.46 17.34 11.02
N PHE A 282 -26.22 17.55 11.47
CA PHE A 282 -25.00 17.02 10.87
C PHE A 282 -23.85 16.94 11.89
N PHE A 283 -22.86 16.08 11.64
CA PHE A 283 -21.60 16.07 12.42
C PHE A 283 -20.68 17.18 11.94
N VAL A 284 -20.25 18.06 12.85
CA VAL A 284 -19.39 19.20 12.54
C VAL A 284 -18.14 19.19 13.40
N ASP A 285 -17.11 19.91 12.95
CA ASP A 285 -15.94 20.14 13.77
C ASP A 285 -16.26 20.89 15.05
N ASN A 286 -15.45 20.64 16.07
CA ASN A 286 -15.51 21.37 17.32
C ASN A 286 -14.11 21.89 17.66
N ILE A 287 -13.86 23.18 17.45
CA ILE A 287 -12.58 23.81 17.76
C ILE A 287 -12.37 23.73 19.27
N LYS A 288 -11.24 23.17 19.69
CA LYS A 288 -10.94 22.97 21.11
C LYS A 288 -10.85 24.33 21.81
N SER A 289 -11.87 24.62 22.61
CA SER A 289 -11.92 25.79 23.48
C SER A 289 -11.57 25.41 24.93
N GLY A 290 -11.50 26.41 25.81
CA GLY A 290 -11.36 26.17 27.26
C GLY A 290 -12.61 25.55 27.91
N GLU A 291 -13.75 25.53 27.21
CA GLU A 291 -14.99 24.90 27.66
C GLU A 291 -15.29 23.62 26.84
N PRO A 292 -15.56 22.47 27.48
CA PRO A 292 -15.89 21.22 26.82
C PRO A 292 -17.03 21.35 25.80
N GLY A 293 -16.72 21.12 24.52
CA GLY A 293 -17.71 21.04 23.46
C GLY A 293 -18.32 22.36 22.98
N ALA A 294 -17.88 23.52 23.49
CA ALA A 294 -18.47 24.83 23.16
C ALA A 294 -17.99 25.45 21.83
N GLY A 295 -17.13 24.78 21.07
CA GLY A 295 -16.49 25.31 19.86
C GLY A 295 -17.02 24.72 18.55
N GLN A 296 -18.27 24.22 18.51
CA GLN A 296 -18.86 23.70 17.28
C GLN A 296 -18.84 24.75 16.17
N VAL A 297 -18.33 24.37 14.99
CA VAL A 297 -18.26 25.27 13.83
C VAL A 297 -19.62 25.39 13.14
N ASP A 298 -19.87 26.57 12.57
CA ASP A 298 -21.00 26.80 11.66
C ASP A 298 -20.53 26.53 10.23
N GLY A 299 -20.87 25.35 9.73
CA GLY A 299 -20.41 24.83 8.45
C GLY A 299 -20.26 23.32 8.44
N ARG A 300 -20.81 22.67 7.41
CA ARG A 300 -20.67 21.22 7.18
C ARG A 300 -19.46 20.93 6.32
N GLU A 301 -18.57 20.07 6.80
CA GLU A 301 -17.46 19.50 6.04
C GLU A 301 -17.69 18.01 5.75
N GLU A 302 -17.10 17.46 4.68
CA GLU A 302 -17.27 16.04 4.32
C GLU A 302 -16.85 15.07 5.42
N VAL A 303 -15.93 15.47 6.33
CA VAL A 303 -15.55 14.64 7.49
C VAL A 303 -16.74 14.26 8.35
N GLY A 304 -17.83 15.04 8.35
CA GLY A 304 -19.07 14.71 9.04
C GLY A 304 -19.82 13.49 8.48
N PHE A 305 -19.49 13.03 7.27
CA PHE A 305 -19.98 11.75 6.74
C PHE A 305 -19.18 10.55 7.27
N PHE A 306 -17.92 10.72 7.68
CA PHE A 306 -17.01 9.62 7.98
C PHE A 306 -17.48 8.71 9.14
N PRO A 307 -18.20 9.20 10.17
CA PRO A 307 -18.67 8.32 11.25
C PRO A 307 -19.51 7.13 10.77
N PHE A 308 -20.33 7.30 9.74
CA PHE A 308 -21.30 6.28 9.32
C PHE A 308 -20.65 5.02 8.73
N ARG A 309 -19.55 5.11 7.97
CA ARG A 309 -18.84 3.92 7.44
C ARG A 309 -18.29 3.00 8.54
N PHE A 310 -18.09 3.54 9.74
CA PHE A 310 -17.60 2.80 10.91
C PHE A 310 -18.72 2.45 11.89
N GLY A 311 -19.98 2.50 11.46
CA GLY A 311 -21.12 2.10 12.28
C GLY A 311 -21.51 3.10 13.37
N ILE A 312 -21.00 4.33 13.33
CA ILE A 312 -21.29 5.37 14.32
C ILE A 312 -22.56 6.10 13.89
N ALA A 313 -23.53 6.21 14.79
CA ALA A 313 -24.79 6.92 14.56
C ALA A 313 -25.59 6.44 13.32
N LEU A 314 -25.44 5.17 12.92
CA LEU A 314 -26.28 4.54 11.90
C LEU A 314 -27.71 4.32 12.43
N SER A 315 -28.52 5.37 12.37
CA SER A 315 -29.96 5.33 12.60
C SER A 315 -30.66 6.47 11.86
N ASP A 316 -31.95 6.30 11.56
CA ASP A 316 -32.78 7.29 10.86
C ASP A 316 -32.76 8.70 11.48
N ASN A 317 -32.45 8.81 12.78
CA ASN A 317 -32.31 10.10 13.49
C ASN A 317 -31.16 10.97 12.96
N TYR A 318 -30.14 10.34 12.39
CA TYR A 318 -28.93 11.03 11.92
C TYR A 318 -28.78 10.91 10.40
N THR A 319 -29.07 9.73 9.85
CA THR A 319 -28.76 9.43 8.44
C THR A 319 -29.65 10.17 7.46
N ASN A 320 -30.94 10.39 7.78
CA ASN A 320 -31.87 11.03 6.85
C ASN A 320 -31.50 12.48 6.53
N SER A 321 -31.13 13.28 7.54
CA SER A 321 -30.69 14.67 7.34
C SER A 321 -29.33 14.74 6.64
N THR A 322 -28.41 13.84 6.97
CA THR A 322 -27.12 13.69 6.28
C THR A 322 -27.29 13.36 4.80
N ILE A 323 -28.17 12.42 4.44
CA ILE A 323 -28.48 12.11 3.02
C ILE A 323 -29.08 13.34 2.35
N HIS A 324 -30.03 14.02 2.99
CA HIS A 324 -30.62 15.24 2.42
C HIS A 324 -29.55 16.29 2.14
N ALA A 325 -28.63 16.54 3.10
CA ALA A 325 -27.53 17.48 2.92
C ALA A 325 -26.63 17.11 1.74
N LEU A 326 -26.34 15.82 1.54
CA LEU A 326 -25.51 15.35 0.43
C LEU A 326 -26.11 15.68 -0.94
N TYR A 327 -27.42 15.51 -1.10
CA TYR A 327 -28.13 15.72 -2.36
C TYR A 327 -28.77 17.11 -2.51
N ASP A 328 -28.51 18.02 -1.57
CA ASP A 328 -28.92 19.43 -1.64
C ASP A 328 -27.85 20.27 -2.36
N LYS A 329 -28.27 21.03 -3.38
CA LYS A 329 -27.38 21.84 -4.24
C LYS A 329 -26.78 23.04 -3.53
N ASP A 330 -27.43 23.52 -2.48
CA ASP A 330 -26.91 24.63 -1.68
C ASP A 330 -25.90 24.13 -0.62
N ILE A 331 -25.75 22.80 -0.49
CA ILE A 331 -24.88 22.16 0.51
C ILE A 331 -23.77 21.35 -0.16
N PHE A 332 -24.01 20.11 -0.61
CA PHE A 332 -22.95 19.23 -1.14
C PHE A 332 -23.18 18.72 -2.57
N ASN A 333 -24.33 18.98 -3.18
CA ASN A 333 -24.66 18.45 -4.51
C ASN A 333 -24.17 19.36 -5.65
N THR A 334 -22.87 19.35 -5.87
CA THR A 334 -22.21 20.04 -7.00
C THR A 334 -22.20 19.17 -8.26
N THR A 335 -21.78 19.73 -9.40
CA THR A 335 -21.84 19.03 -10.70
C THR A 335 -21.09 17.69 -10.75
N HIS A 336 -19.94 17.61 -10.07
CA HIS A 336 -19.06 16.43 -10.12
C HIS A 336 -19.19 15.57 -8.86
N ALA A 337 -18.29 15.72 -7.89
CA ALA A 337 -18.34 15.01 -6.61
C ALA A 337 -18.67 15.98 -5.46
N PRO A 338 -19.01 15.50 -4.26
CA PRO A 338 -19.24 16.36 -3.11
C PRO A 338 -18.02 17.24 -2.80
N PRO A 339 -18.20 18.54 -2.51
CA PRO A 339 -17.12 19.40 -2.06
C PRO A 339 -16.77 19.13 -0.59
N THR A 340 -15.52 19.32 -0.20
CA THR A 340 -15.10 19.10 1.20
C THR A 340 -15.75 20.06 2.20
N LEU A 341 -16.29 21.20 1.74
CA LEU A 341 -17.03 22.19 2.52
C LEU A 341 -18.32 22.55 1.78
N GLU A 342 -19.41 22.75 2.51
CA GLU A 342 -20.71 23.08 1.93
C GLU A 342 -20.72 24.41 1.12
N VAL A 343 -21.45 24.41 0.01
CA VAL A 343 -21.41 25.44 -1.05
C VAL A 343 -21.78 26.84 -0.56
N HIS A 344 -22.82 26.97 0.27
CA HIS A 344 -23.26 28.29 0.75
C HIS A 344 -22.35 28.92 1.83
N ASN A 345 -21.34 28.19 2.32
CA ASN A 345 -20.43 28.71 3.35
C ASN A 345 -19.58 29.85 2.76
N PRO A 346 -19.37 30.97 3.47
CA PRO A 346 -18.60 32.10 2.95
C PRO A 346 -17.14 31.77 2.62
N TYR A 347 -16.59 30.68 3.16
CA TYR A 347 -15.22 30.23 2.88
C TYR A 347 -15.14 29.15 1.79
N PHE A 348 -16.28 28.72 1.22
CA PHE A 348 -16.31 27.77 0.12
C PHE A 348 -15.48 28.27 -1.07
N ASN A 349 -14.51 27.46 -1.50
CA ASN A 349 -13.64 27.74 -2.63
C ASN A 349 -12.88 29.09 -2.52
N ALA A 350 -12.68 29.60 -1.31
CA ALA A 350 -11.88 30.79 -1.07
C ALA A 350 -10.40 30.45 -1.33
N THR A 351 -9.92 30.74 -2.54
CA THR A 351 -8.55 30.40 -2.98
C THR A 351 -7.54 31.50 -2.62
N ILE A 352 -6.37 31.10 -2.14
CA ILE A 352 -5.17 31.93 -2.03
C ILE A 352 -4.08 31.31 -2.93
N SER A 353 -3.00 32.03 -3.23
CA SER A 353 -1.89 31.43 -3.98
C SER A 353 -1.31 30.23 -3.25
N GLY A 354 -1.26 29.07 -3.91
CA GLY A 354 -0.63 27.86 -3.38
C GLY A 354 -1.52 26.62 -3.47
N CYS A 355 -1.10 25.58 -2.77
CA CYS A 355 -1.78 24.33 -2.49
C CYS A 355 -1.65 24.10 -0.97
N CYS A 356 -2.52 23.33 -0.32
CA CYS A 356 -3.62 22.53 -0.85
C CYS A 356 -4.94 22.83 -0.14
N TRP A 357 -6.01 23.09 -0.89
CA TRP A 357 -7.23 23.72 -0.32
C TRP A 357 -8.31 22.68 0.02
N TRP A 358 -8.60 22.50 1.31
CA TRP A 358 -9.68 21.63 1.81
C TRP A 358 -10.98 22.36 2.16
N ASN A 359 -11.20 23.54 1.58
CA ASN A 359 -12.39 24.37 1.79
C ASN A 359 -13.39 24.32 0.63
N GLY A 360 -13.52 23.20 -0.10
CA GLY A 360 -14.56 23.03 -1.12
C GLY A 360 -14.14 22.37 -2.43
N GLN A 361 -12.85 22.05 -2.65
CA GLN A 361 -12.48 21.17 -3.75
C GLN A 361 -13.02 19.76 -3.52
N ASN A 362 -13.18 18.98 -4.58
CA ASN A 362 -13.46 17.55 -4.46
C ASN A 362 -12.15 16.81 -4.23
N TRP A 363 -12.00 16.21 -3.06
CA TRP A 363 -10.85 15.36 -2.74
C TRP A 363 -11.25 13.89 -2.84
N PRO A 364 -10.63 13.08 -3.73
CA PRO A 364 -10.86 11.65 -3.81
C PRO A 364 -10.81 10.94 -2.46
N TYR A 365 -9.95 11.40 -1.55
CA TYR A 365 -9.85 10.94 -0.17
C TYR A 365 -11.22 11.01 0.57
N SER A 366 -11.82 12.20 0.65
CA SER A 366 -13.09 12.42 1.34
C SER A 366 -14.26 11.80 0.58
N THR A 367 -14.30 11.94 -0.74
CA THR A 367 -15.36 11.34 -1.56
C THR A 367 -15.41 9.82 -1.38
N ALA A 368 -14.26 9.15 -1.29
CA ALA A 368 -14.17 7.73 -1.02
C ALA A 368 -14.78 7.34 0.34
N HIS A 369 -14.49 8.10 1.41
CA HIS A 369 -15.14 7.92 2.71
C HIS A 369 -16.65 8.13 2.65
N THR A 370 -17.10 9.20 1.99
CA THR A 370 -18.53 9.53 1.81
C THR A 370 -19.28 8.39 1.12
N ILE A 371 -18.71 7.81 0.04
CA ILE A 371 -19.30 6.65 -0.66
C ILE A 371 -19.38 5.43 0.27
N GLN A 372 -18.35 5.15 1.07
CA GLN A 372 -18.40 4.02 2.01
C GLN A 372 -19.46 4.23 3.11
N SER A 373 -19.63 5.47 3.57
CA SER A 373 -20.68 5.84 4.52
C SER A 373 -22.06 5.64 3.94
N LEU A 374 -22.28 6.02 2.67
CA LEU A 374 -23.51 5.74 1.96
C LEU A 374 -23.79 4.23 1.85
N ALA A 375 -22.78 3.41 1.57
CA ALA A 375 -22.95 1.95 1.54
C ALA A 375 -23.41 1.40 2.90
N ALA A 376 -22.85 1.92 4.01
CA ALA A 376 -23.27 1.53 5.36
C ALA A 376 -24.72 1.99 5.66
N ILE A 377 -25.09 3.22 5.29
CA ILE A 377 -26.44 3.75 5.46
C ILE A 377 -27.46 2.97 4.64
N HIS A 378 -27.16 2.62 3.39
CA HIS A 378 -28.03 1.79 2.56
C HIS A 378 -28.31 0.42 3.21
N ARG A 379 -27.27 -0.20 3.81
CA ARG A 379 -27.36 -1.53 4.41
C ARG A 379 -28.07 -1.56 5.75
N MET A 380 -28.06 -0.46 6.50
CA MET A 380 -28.79 -0.33 7.76
C MET A 380 -30.27 -0.72 7.62
N GLY A 381 -30.90 -0.35 6.50
CA GLY A 381 -32.34 -0.57 6.25
C GLY A 381 -33.23 0.39 7.05
N GLY A 382 -34.32 0.90 6.45
CA GLY A 382 -35.20 1.90 7.08
C GLY A 382 -36.23 2.52 6.11
N GLY A 383 -37.26 3.20 6.63
CA GLY A 383 -38.49 3.58 5.91
C GLY A 383 -38.40 4.73 4.89
N GLY A 384 -37.22 5.30 4.65
CA GLY A 384 -36.99 6.36 3.65
C GLY A 384 -35.53 6.56 3.24
N GLY A 385 -34.65 5.63 3.59
CA GLY A 385 -33.19 5.78 3.50
C GLY A 385 -32.62 5.51 2.10
N LEU A 386 -31.44 6.10 1.86
CA LEU A 386 -30.63 6.07 0.63
C LEU A 386 -30.92 4.90 -0.34
N THR A 387 -31.31 5.24 -1.57
CA THR A 387 -31.58 4.26 -2.63
C THR A 387 -30.30 3.73 -3.28
N ALA A 388 -30.39 2.57 -3.95
CA ALA A 388 -29.27 2.05 -4.74
C ALA A 388 -28.95 2.96 -5.93
N ASP A 389 -29.95 3.61 -6.53
CA ASP A 389 -29.75 4.60 -7.60
C ASP A 389 -28.88 5.78 -7.11
N GLN A 390 -29.19 6.34 -5.93
CA GLN A 390 -28.41 7.42 -5.32
C GLN A 390 -26.95 7.00 -5.03
N TYR A 391 -26.75 5.79 -4.50
CA TYR A 391 -25.41 5.26 -4.27
C TYR A 391 -24.60 5.14 -5.59
N ILE A 392 -25.21 4.58 -6.63
CA ILE A 392 -24.56 4.41 -7.93
C ILE A 392 -24.33 5.75 -8.62
N GLU A 393 -25.25 6.71 -8.49
CA GLU A 393 -25.07 8.07 -9.00
C GLU A 393 -23.80 8.72 -8.43
N LEU A 394 -23.60 8.66 -7.11
CA LEU A 394 -22.40 9.22 -6.50
C LEU A 394 -21.12 8.49 -6.95
N LEU A 395 -21.15 7.15 -6.99
CA LEU A 395 -19.99 6.36 -7.44
C LEU A 395 -19.67 6.60 -8.93
N HIS A 396 -20.69 6.78 -9.77
CA HIS A 396 -20.54 7.16 -11.17
C HIS A 396 -19.89 8.53 -11.30
N ASN A 397 -20.37 9.52 -10.56
CA ASN A 397 -19.80 10.86 -10.61
C ASN A 397 -18.36 10.89 -10.09
N TYR A 398 -18.03 10.12 -9.06
CA TYR A 398 -16.64 9.94 -8.62
C TYR A 398 -15.77 9.21 -9.66
N ALA A 399 -16.36 8.34 -10.49
CA ALA A 399 -15.66 7.77 -11.63
C ALA A 399 -15.42 8.83 -12.73
N LEU A 400 -16.37 9.73 -12.97
CA LEU A 400 -16.23 10.81 -13.95
C LEU A 400 -15.13 11.80 -13.60
N THR A 401 -14.91 12.12 -12.31
CA THR A 401 -13.78 12.98 -11.90
C THR A 401 -12.43 12.34 -12.17
N GLN A 402 -12.37 11.01 -12.31
CA GLN A 402 -11.13 10.26 -12.53
C GLN A 402 -10.75 10.15 -14.01
N TYR A 403 -10.83 11.26 -14.73
CA TYR A 403 -10.42 11.38 -16.13
C TYR A 403 -9.54 12.60 -16.36
N LYS A 404 -8.65 12.48 -17.36
CA LYS A 404 -7.90 13.60 -17.95
C LYS A 404 -7.76 13.32 -19.44
N ASN A 405 -8.17 14.28 -20.28
CA ASN A 405 -8.14 14.14 -21.74
C ASN A 405 -8.87 12.88 -22.26
N GLY A 406 -10.00 12.53 -21.64
CA GLY A 406 -10.82 11.38 -22.03
C GLY A 406 -10.23 10.01 -21.68
N LYS A 407 -9.18 9.96 -20.85
CA LYS A 407 -8.60 8.71 -20.33
C LYS A 407 -8.68 8.67 -18.80
N PRO A 408 -8.85 7.48 -18.19
CA PRO A 408 -8.77 7.35 -16.75
C PRO A 408 -7.47 7.94 -16.18
N TYR A 409 -7.60 8.77 -15.15
CA TYR A 409 -6.51 9.50 -14.51
C TYR A 409 -6.94 9.89 -13.09
N VAL A 410 -6.06 9.80 -12.10
CA VAL A 410 -6.30 10.31 -10.74
C VAL A 410 -5.15 11.22 -10.33
N ALA A 411 -5.49 12.38 -9.77
CA ALA A 411 -4.57 13.32 -9.15
C ALA A 411 -5.06 13.69 -7.73
N GLU A 412 -4.59 14.80 -7.17
CA GLU A 412 -4.82 15.15 -5.76
C GLU A 412 -6.24 15.65 -5.51
N SER A 413 -6.73 16.63 -6.28
CA SER A 413 -8.09 17.19 -6.11
C SER A 413 -8.70 17.70 -7.42
N HIS A 414 -10.03 17.73 -7.48
CA HIS A 414 -10.82 18.11 -8.64
C HIS A 414 -11.73 19.31 -8.32
N TYR A 415 -12.00 20.16 -9.31
CA TYR A 415 -12.94 21.27 -9.12
C TYR A 415 -14.39 20.77 -8.94
N PRO A 416 -15.19 21.35 -8.03
CA PRO A 416 -16.55 20.90 -7.78
C PRO A 416 -17.51 21.12 -8.96
N GLU A 417 -17.27 22.17 -9.76
CA GLU A 417 -18.16 22.60 -10.85
C GLU A 417 -17.51 22.56 -12.25
N GLN A 418 -16.18 22.43 -12.32
CA GLN A 418 -15.43 22.41 -13.58
C GLN A 418 -14.88 21.01 -13.80
N ASP A 419 -14.95 20.52 -15.04
CA ASP A 419 -14.35 19.24 -15.43
C ASP A 419 -12.83 19.42 -15.57
N GLY A 420 -12.11 19.22 -14.48
CA GLY A 420 -10.67 19.45 -14.40
C GLY A 420 -10.11 19.28 -13.00
N TRP A 421 -8.86 18.80 -12.95
CA TRP A 421 -8.09 18.69 -11.72
C TRP A 421 -7.65 20.07 -11.23
N SER A 422 -7.90 20.35 -9.95
CA SER A 422 -7.48 21.58 -9.25
C SER A 422 -6.06 21.48 -8.70
N GLN A 423 -5.56 20.27 -8.42
CA GLN A 423 -4.18 20.02 -8.02
C GLN A 423 -3.63 18.82 -8.80
N ASP A 424 -2.78 19.12 -9.78
CA ASP A 424 -2.27 18.19 -10.78
C ASP A 424 -0.92 18.69 -11.32
N SER A 425 0.10 18.56 -10.49
CA SER A 425 1.47 18.96 -10.79
C SER A 425 2.24 17.83 -11.48
N PRO A 426 3.05 18.15 -12.51
CA PRO A 426 3.74 17.13 -13.30
C PRO A 426 4.84 16.42 -12.50
N ASN A 427 4.98 15.11 -12.73
CA ASN A 427 5.90 14.23 -12.01
C ASN A 427 5.72 14.32 -10.48
N HIS A 428 4.47 14.41 -10.04
CA HIS A 428 4.09 14.54 -8.63
C HIS A 428 2.71 13.93 -8.40
N SER A 429 1.67 14.49 -9.03
CA SER A 429 0.27 14.15 -8.75
C SER A 429 -0.24 12.98 -9.60
N GLU A 430 0.49 12.52 -10.62
CA GLU A 430 0.04 11.44 -11.49
C GLU A 430 -0.20 10.14 -10.69
N HIS A 431 -1.37 9.53 -10.89
CA HIS A 431 -1.74 8.23 -10.31
C HIS A 431 -1.87 8.22 -8.77
N TYR A 432 -2.03 9.39 -8.16
CA TYR A 432 -2.01 9.61 -6.71
C TYR A 432 -2.79 8.57 -5.88
N MET A 433 -2.12 7.95 -4.91
CA MET A 433 -2.65 6.83 -4.12
C MET A 433 -3.16 7.27 -2.75
N HIS A 434 -4.16 8.15 -2.78
CA HIS A 434 -4.71 8.83 -1.61
C HIS A 434 -6.23 8.63 -1.44
N SER A 435 -6.79 7.56 -1.99
CA SER A 435 -8.24 7.26 -1.91
C SER A 435 -8.54 5.80 -2.22
N THR A 436 -9.71 5.30 -1.81
CA THR A 436 -10.22 4.02 -2.34
C THR A 436 -11.07 4.23 -3.60
N TYR A 437 -11.11 3.22 -4.47
CA TYR A 437 -12.08 3.09 -5.56
C TYR A 437 -12.39 1.62 -5.85
N ILE A 438 -11.36 0.78 -6.01
CA ILE A 438 -11.52 -0.69 -6.16
C ILE A 438 -12.38 -1.22 -5.02
N ASN A 439 -12.07 -0.80 -3.80
CA ASN A 439 -12.80 -1.20 -2.62
C ASN A 439 -14.27 -0.76 -2.66
N ASN A 440 -14.55 0.47 -3.13
CA ASN A 440 -15.92 0.97 -3.25
C ASN A 440 -16.73 0.13 -4.24
N VAL A 441 -16.13 -0.30 -5.35
CA VAL A 441 -16.78 -1.18 -6.32
C VAL A 441 -17.01 -2.58 -5.76
N ILE A 442 -15.98 -3.22 -5.19
CA ILE A 442 -16.07 -4.60 -4.69
C ILE A 442 -16.98 -4.71 -3.46
N THR A 443 -16.82 -3.81 -2.48
CA THR A 443 -17.63 -3.85 -1.25
C THR A 443 -18.97 -3.14 -1.40
N GLY A 444 -19.18 -2.34 -2.44
CA GLY A 444 -20.42 -1.63 -2.70
C GLY A 444 -21.30 -2.34 -3.73
N ILE A 445 -20.90 -2.28 -5.00
CA ILE A 445 -21.62 -2.86 -6.13
C ILE A 445 -21.74 -4.37 -5.98
N ILE A 446 -20.61 -5.08 -5.88
CA ILE A 446 -20.61 -6.53 -5.73
C ILE A 446 -21.05 -6.92 -4.31
N GLY A 447 -20.73 -6.07 -3.33
CA GLY A 447 -21.23 -6.18 -1.97
C GLY A 447 -20.55 -7.26 -1.13
N ILE A 448 -19.28 -7.58 -1.41
CA ILE A 448 -18.52 -8.49 -0.53
C ILE A 448 -18.33 -7.81 0.82
N MET A 449 -18.81 -8.43 1.89
CA MET A 449 -18.58 -8.00 3.27
C MET A 449 -17.51 -8.91 3.89
N PRO A 450 -16.26 -8.45 4.07
CA PRO A 450 -15.19 -9.29 4.61
C PRO A 450 -15.47 -9.74 6.04
N ARG A 451 -15.35 -11.03 6.31
CA ARG A 451 -15.61 -11.65 7.60
C ARG A 451 -14.43 -12.50 8.08
N ALA A 452 -14.33 -12.63 9.40
CA ALA A 452 -13.30 -13.46 10.03
C ALA A 452 -13.67 -14.97 10.05
N ASP A 453 -14.95 -15.31 9.91
CA ASP A 453 -15.44 -16.69 9.88
C ASP A 453 -15.53 -17.23 8.43
N SER A 454 -15.73 -18.53 8.28
CA SER A 454 -15.83 -19.22 6.98
C SER A 454 -17.16 -18.99 6.25
N THR A 455 -17.65 -17.75 6.24
CA THR A 455 -18.87 -17.34 5.54
C THR A 455 -18.55 -16.21 4.56
N LEU A 456 -18.99 -16.36 3.32
CA LEU A 456 -19.07 -15.27 2.36
C LEU A 456 -20.42 -14.56 2.55
N GLU A 457 -20.38 -13.31 2.99
CA GLU A 457 -21.55 -12.45 3.05
C GLU A 457 -21.56 -11.52 1.83
N LEU A 458 -22.66 -11.57 1.08
CA LEU A 458 -22.92 -10.71 -0.07
C LEU A 458 -24.10 -9.79 0.23
N SER A 459 -23.89 -8.49 0.00
CA SER A 459 -24.92 -7.45 0.09
C SER A 459 -24.73 -6.41 -1.02
N PRO A 460 -25.00 -6.79 -2.29
CA PRO A 460 -24.85 -5.93 -3.47
C PRO A 460 -25.71 -4.67 -3.38
N ILE A 461 -25.18 -3.53 -3.84
CA ILE A 461 -25.92 -2.27 -4.00
C ILE A 461 -26.01 -1.96 -5.49
N ILE A 462 -27.08 -2.46 -6.11
CA ILE A 462 -27.38 -2.24 -7.54
C ILE A 462 -28.82 -1.74 -7.71
N PRO A 463 -29.08 -0.92 -8.74
CA PRO A 463 -30.42 -0.43 -9.03
C PRO A 463 -31.21 -1.49 -9.79
N ASP A 464 -32.54 -1.41 -9.74
CA ASP A 464 -33.45 -2.37 -10.42
C ASP A 464 -33.25 -2.41 -11.95
N SER A 465 -32.68 -1.34 -12.50
CA SER A 465 -32.35 -1.17 -13.91
C SER A 465 -31.17 -2.05 -14.36
N TRP A 466 -30.29 -2.48 -13.45
CA TRP A 466 -29.17 -3.36 -13.77
C TRP A 466 -29.65 -4.82 -13.85
N SER A 467 -29.43 -5.45 -15.00
CA SER A 467 -29.76 -6.86 -15.23
C SER A 467 -28.59 -7.81 -15.01
N TYR A 468 -27.36 -7.30 -14.83
CA TYR A 468 -26.20 -8.13 -14.59
C TYR A 468 -25.07 -7.39 -13.87
N PHE A 469 -24.19 -8.16 -13.22
CA PHE A 469 -22.82 -7.78 -12.89
C PHE A 469 -21.98 -9.06 -12.76
N ALA A 470 -20.65 -8.96 -12.82
CA ALA A 470 -19.74 -10.06 -12.54
C ALA A 470 -18.46 -9.56 -11.89
N LEU A 471 -17.94 -10.31 -10.93
CA LEU A 471 -16.58 -10.22 -10.41
C LEU A 471 -15.99 -11.63 -10.44
N GLU A 472 -14.90 -11.83 -11.18
CA GLU A 472 -14.26 -13.12 -11.40
C GLU A 472 -12.86 -13.17 -10.80
N ASN A 473 -12.55 -14.30 -10.15
CA ASN A 473 -11.27 -14.64 -9.54
C ASN A 473 -10.79 -13.66 -8.46
N VAL A 474 -11.70 -13.16 -7.60
CA VAL A 474 -11.30 -12.41 -6.40
C VAL A 474 -10.76 -13.36 -5.34
N ALA A 475 -9.55 -13.09 -4.84
CA ALA A 475 -8.98 -13.90 -3.77
C ALA A 475 -9.72 -13.66 -2.45
N TYR A 476 -10.23 -14.73 -1.83
CA TYR A 476 -10.91 -14.66 -0.55
C TYR A 476 -10.74 -15.99 0.20
N HIS A 477 -10.24 -15.94 1.44
CA HIS A 477 -10.07 -17.11 2.33
C HIS A 477 -9.29 -18.26 1.70
N GLY A 478 -8.25 -17.94 0.93
CA GLY A 478 -7.42 -18.93 0.22
C GLY A 478 -8.12 -19.59 -0.97
N MET A 479 -9.16 -18.98 -1.53
CA MET A 479 -9.85 -19.42 -2.75
C MET A 479 -9.89 -18.29 -3.78
N LEU A 480 -10.23 -18.62 -5.03
CA LEU A 480 -10.61 -17.65 -6.06
C LEU A 480 -12.13 -17.66 -6.21
N LEU A 481 -12.81 -16.61 -5.80
CA LEU A 481 -14.26 -16.51 -5.91
C LEU A 481 -14.67 -15.87 -7.23
N THR A 482 -15.77 -16.35 -7.80
CA THR A 482 -16.46 -15.70 -8.91
C THR A 482 -17.91 -15.47 -8.55
N ILE A 483 -18.35 -14.22 -8.59
CA ILE A 483 -19.68 -13.77 -8.18
C ILE A 483 -20.35 -13.14 -9.40
N LEU A 484 -21.44 -13.73 -9.85
CA LEU A 484 -22.20 -13.31 -11.02
C LEU A 484 -23.63 -13.00 -10.60
N TYR A 485 -24.19 -11.92 -11.11
CA TYR A 485 -25.63 -11.72 -11.13
C TYR A 485 -26.08 -11.64 -12.59
N ASP A 486 -27.09 -12.41 -12.94
CA ASP A 486 -27.69 -12.43 -14.28
C ASP A 486 -29.20 -12.62 -14.15
N LYS A 487 -29.95 -11.54 -14.35
CA LYS A 487 -31.40 -11.48 -14.06
C LYS A 487 -32.21 -12.51 -14.85
N ASP A 488 -31.83 -12.79 -16.09
CA ASP A 488 -32.52 -13.74 -16.97
C ASP A 488 -31.67 -14.96 -17.37
N GLY A 489 -30.38 -14.97 -16.99
CA GLY A 489 -29.45 -16.07 -17.23
C GLY A 489 -28.82 -16.07 -18.63
N SER A 490 -29.10 -15.07 -19.47
CA SER A 490 -28.66 -15.04 -20.87
C SER A 490 -27.27 -14.40 -21.06
N LYS A 491 -26.80 -13.59 -20.11
CA LYS A 491 -25.52 -12.86 -20.22
C LYS A 491 -24.33 -13.80 -20.03
N TYR A 492 -24.37 -14.66 -19.03
CA TYR A 492 -23.25 -15.57 -18.70
C TYR A 492 -23.56 -17.05 -18.91
N ASN A 493 -24.82 -17.42 -19.23
CA ASN A 493 -25.26 -18.82 -19.42
C ASN A 493 -24.93 -19.74 -18.23
N ASN A 494 -24.98 -19.21 -17.00
CA ASN A 494 -24.59 -19.92 -15.78
C ASN A 494 -25.73 -20.11 -14.76
N GLY A 495 -26.97 -19.83 -15.17
CA GLY A 495 -28.16 -19.83 -14.32
C GLY A 495 -28.70 -18.41 -14.16
N LEU A 496 -29.96 -18.32 -13.76
CA LEU A 496 -30.62 -17.05 -13.43
C LEU A 496 -30.29 -16.64 -11.97
N GLY A 497 -30.29 -15.34 -11.71
CA GLY A 497 -30.04 -14.76 -10.40
C GLY A 497 -28.56 -14.66 -10.04
N LEU A 498 -28.28 -14.67 -8.74
CA LEU A 498 -26.93 -14.64 -8.17
C LEU A 498 -26.32 -16.05 -8.24
N THR A 499 -25.11 -16.16 -8.79
CA THR A 499 -24.33 -17.40 -8.87
C THR A 499 -22.94 -17.16 -8.31
N VAL A 500 -22.47 -18.06 -7.45
CA VAL A 500 -21.14 -17.97 -6.84
C VAL A 500 -20.36 -19.24 -7.06
N PHE A 501 -19.10 -19.09 -7.46
CA PHE A 501 -18.11 -20.15 -7.55
C PHE A 501 -17.03 -19.92 -6.50
N ALA A 502 -16.52 -21.02 -5.94
CA ALA A 502 -15.25 -21.05 -5.23
C ALA A 502 -14.30 -21.92 -6.05
N ASN A 503 -13.19 -21.33 -6.48
CA ASN A 503 -12.34 -21.85 -7.55
C ASN A 503 -13.18 -22.08 -8.81
N ASP A 504 -13.22 -23.28 -9.35
CA ASP A 504 -14.04 -23.66 -10.51
C ASP A 504 -15.36 -24.35 -10.14
N GLU A 505 -15.67 -24.50 -8.84
CA GLU A 505 -16.87 -25.18 -8.36
C GLU A 505 -17.99 -24.19 -7.97
N LYS A 506 -19.19 -24.42 -8.50
CA LYS A 506 -20.39 -23.62 -8.15
C LYS A 506 -20.88 -23.97 -6.74
N ILE A 507 -20.80 -23.01 -5.83
CA ILE A 507 -21.21 -23.16 -4.42
C ILE A 507 -22.58 -22.52 -4.12
N HIS A 508 -23.08 -21.64 -5.00
CA HIS A 508 -24.39 -21.02 -4.83
C HIS A 508 -25.05 -20.69 -6.18
N ASN A 509 -26.38 -20.83 -6.24
CA ASN A 509 -27.22 -20.21 -7.26
C ASN A 509 -28.60 -19.92 -6.66
N GLY A 510 -29.09 -18.68 -6.76
CA GLY A 510 -30.35 -18.28 -6.16
C GLY A 510 -30.86 -16.91 -6.62
N PRO A 511 -32.14 -16.59 -6.36
CA PRO A 511 -32.74 -15.32 -6.78
C PRO A 511 -32.35 -14.14 -5.87
N ASP A 512 -31.94 -14.42 -4.63
CA ASP A 512 -31.66 -13.40 -3.63
C ASP A 512 -30.26 -12.81 -3.82
N LEU A 513 -30.16 -11.47 -3.81
CA LEU A 513 -28.88 -10.77 -3.89
C LEU A 513 -28.15 -10.71 -2.55
N LYS A 514 -28.91 -10.64 -1.44
CA LYS A 514 -28.37 -10.59 -0.08
C LYS A 514 -28.32 -12.00 0.50
N VAL A 515 -27.13 -12.59 0.58
CA VAL A 515 -26.94 -13.99 0.97
C VAL A 515 -25.71 -14.20 1.85
N ASN A 516 -25.81 -15.20 2.73
CA ASN A 516 -24.67 -15.73 3.48
C ASN A 516 -24.40 -17.14 2.96
N ILE A 517 -23.22 -17.36 2.41
CA ILE A 517 -22.81 -18.62 1.79
C ILE A 517 -21.69 -19.23 2.62
N PRO A 518 -21.88 -20.42 3.22
CA PRO A 518 -20.79 -21.15 3.86
C PRO A 518 -19.69 -21.45 2.84
N LEU A 519 -18.45 -21.14 3.20
CA LEU A 519 -17.31 -21.43 2.35
C LEU A 519 -16.85 -22.88 2.52
N PRO A 520 -16.37 -23.53 1.45
CA PRO A 520 -15.72 -24.84 1.56
C PRO A 520 -14.50 -24.79 2.48
N ASP A 521 -14.26 -25.88 3.20
CA ASP A 521 -13.03 -26.03 3.98
C ASP A 521 -11.82 -26.11 3.03
N THR A 522 -10.84 -25.23 3.24
CA THR A 522 -9.56 -25.29 2.53
C THR A 522 -8.58 -26.12 3.37
N ASN A 523 -8.11 -27.25 2.82
CA ASN A 523 -7.04 -28.06 3.44
C ASN A 523 -5.65 -27.39 3.33
N GLU A 524 -5.57 -26.23 2.66
CA GLU A 524 -4.33 -25.48 2.54
C GLU A 524 -4.14 -24.58 3.76
N SER A 525 -3.40 -25.08 4.74
CA SER A 525 -2.82 -24.20 5.75
C SER A 525 -1.98 -23.13 5.05
N ALA A 526 -2.20 -21.85 5.35
CA ALA A 526 -1.33 -20.78 4.91
C ALA A 526 0.12 -21.17 5.21
N ASN A 527 0.91 -21.41 4.16
CA ASN A 527 2.26 -21.92 4.33
C ASN A 527 3.08 -20.82 5.02
N ASP A 528 3.43 -21.01 6.30
CA ASP A 528 4.18 -20.07 7.15
C ASP A 528 5.68 -20.01 6.73
N SER A 529 5.97 -20.38 5.48
CA SER A 529 7.32 -20.43 4.92
C SER A 529 7.79 -19.03 4.53
N PRO A 530 9.09 -18.74 4.69
CA PRO A 530 9.68 -17.48 4.26
C PRO A 530 9.49 -17.27 2.76
N ILE A 531 8.98 -16.11 2.39
CA ILE A 531 8.77 -15.69 1.00
C ILE A 531 10.13 -15.38 0.38
N GLU A 532 10.23 -15.51 -0.95
CA GLU A 532 11.38 -14.99 -1.68
C GLU A 532 11.53 -13.48 -1.44
N VAL A 533 12.78 -13.01 -1.30
CA VAL A 533 13.10 -11.60 -1.07
C VAL A 533 13.88 -11.03 -2.23
N ASN A 534 13.56 -9.79 -2.62
CA ASN A 534 14.34 -9.04 -3.60
C ASN A 534 15.52 -8.38 -2.89
N ILE A 535 16.72 -8.89 -3.16
CA ILE A 535 17.96 -8.36 -2.57
C ILE A 535 18.60 -7.25 -3.41
N ALA A 536 18.04 -6.95 -4.58
CA ALA A 536 18.51 -5.86 -5.45
C ALA A 536 17.89 -4.51 -5.06
N ALA A 537 16.78 -4.51 -4.31
CA ALA A 537 16.06 -3.28 -3.96
C ALA A 537 16.89 -2.37 -3.03
N ASN A 538 16.95 -1.09 -3.39
CA ASN A 538 17.63 -0.02 -2.68
C ASN A 538 16.85 1.31 -2.81
N PRO A 539 15.74 1.48 -2.07
CA PRO A 539 14.96 2.72 -2.07
C PRO A 539 15.70 3.91 -1.44
N LEU A 540 16.85 3.68 -0.80
CA LEU A 540 17.69 4.74 -0.24
C LEU A 540 18.70 5.28 -1.27
N GLY A 541 18.72 4.73 -2.49
CA GLY A 541 19.54 5.18 -3.61
C GLY A 541 21.03 5.31 -3.26
N SER A 542 21.56 6.52 -3.45
CA SER A 542 22.98 6.82 -3.23
C SER A 542 23.44 6.66 -1.77
N ASP A 543 22.53 6.58 -0.80
CA ASP A 543 22.86 6.36 0.60
C ASP A 543 22.71 4.90 1.05
N GLY A 544 21.99 4.06 0.30
CA GLY A 544 21.77 2.65 0.64
C GLY A 544 22.54 1.64 -0.19
N TRP A 545 22.19 0.36 -0.02
CA TRP A 545 22.75 -0.78 -0.75
C TRP A 545 21.63 -1.75 -1.12
N PRO A 546 21.79 -2.53 -2.21
CA PRO A 546 22.93 -2.58 -3.13
C PRO A 546 23.03 -1.37 -4.08
N LYS A 547 24.22 -1.16 -4.67
CA LYS A 547 24.49 -0.01 -5.56
C LYS A 547 24.24 -0.34 -7.02
N ALA A 548 23.74 0.65 -7.77
CA ALA A 548 23.73 0.62 -9.23
C ALA A 548 24.79 1.56 -9.81
N SER A 549 25.37 1.19 -10.95
CA SER A 549 26.20 2.06 -11.79
C SER A 549 26.00 1.70 -13.26
N ALA A 550 26.37 2.58 -14.19
CA ALA A 550 26.32 2.29 -15.60
C ALA A 550 27.51 2.88 -16.34
N THR A 551 27.86 2.30 -17.49
CA THR A 551 28.86 2.89 -18.42
C THR A 551 28.42 4.25 -18.93
N PHE A 552 27.11 4.45 -19.03
CA PHE A 552 26.47 5.72 -19.36
C PHE A 552 25.05 5.75 -18.76
N THR A 553 24.63 6.92 -18.31
CA THR A 553 23.26 7.20 -17.87
C THR A 553 22.83 8.51 -18.52
N TRP A 554 21.64 8.54 -19.11
CA TRP A 554 21.08 9.79 -19.64
C TRP A 554 20.97 10.84 -18.52
N GLN A 555 21.30 12.09 -18.84
CA GLN A 555 21.46 13.17 -17.85
C GLN A 555 20.17 13.51 -17.06
N ASP A 556 19.00 13.20 -17.60
CA ASP A 556 17.71 13.39 -16.92
C ASP A 556 17.20 12.10 -16.24
N ASN A 557 18.05 11.08 -16.12
CA ASN A 557 17.76 9.84 -15.41
C ASN A 557 18.75 9.68 -14.24
N ASP A 558 18.33 8.94 -13.22
CA ASP A 558 19.23 8.48 -12.16
C ASP A 558 19.43 6.97 -12.31
N VAL A 559 20.68 6.52 -12.22
CA VAL A 559 21.01 5.09 -12.26
C VAL A 559 20.43 4.32 -11.07
N ASN A 560 20.22 5.00 -9.94
CA ASN A 560 19.62 4.37 -8.75
C ASN A 560 18.17 3.94 -8.99
N GLN A 561 17.46 4.56 -9.94
CA GLN A 561 16.11 4.14 -10.34
C GLN A 561 16.07 2.76 -11.00
N ALA A 562 17.23 2.19 -11.38
CA ALA A 562 17.26 0.84 -11.90
C ALA A 562 17.12 -0.23 -10.80
N ASN A 563 17.15 0.14 -9.52
CA ASN A 563 16.99 -0.79 -8.41
C ASN A 563 16.40 -0.12 -7.17
N ASP A 564 15.58 0.92 -7.32
CA ASP A 564 15.02 1.66 -6.18
C ASP A 564 13.81 0.95 -5.54
N GLY A 565 13.44 -0.21 -6.08
CA GLY A 565 12.31 -1.01 -5.62
C GLY A 565 10.97 -0.55 -6.18
N THR A 566 10.94 0.52 -6.96
CA THR A 566 9.74 1.09 -7.57
C THR A 566 9.58 0.60 -9.01
N LEU A 567 8.35 0.47 -9.49
CA LEU A 567 8.12 -0.03 -10.85
C LEU A 567 7.09 0.80 -11.62
N TYR A 568 7.59 1.76 -12.40
CA TYR A 568 6.81 2.54 -13.35
C TYR A 568 7.31 2.30 -14.78
N TYR A 569 6.38 2.26 -15.72
CA TYR A 569 6.71 2.19 -17.15
C TYR A 569 6.26 3.44 -17.91
N ASP A 570 5.72 4.43 -17.22
CA ASP A 570 5.23 5.66 -17.81
C ASP A 570 6.39 6.58 -18.21
N GLU A 571 6.18 7.43 -19.21
CA GLU A 571 7.14 8.49 -19.48
C GLU A 571 7.26 9.46 -18.31
N VAL A 572 6.11 9.82 -17.73
CA VAL A 572 5.93 10.60 -16.51
C VAL A 572 4.83 9.92 -15.68
N PRO A 573 5.04 9.63 -14.39
CA PRO A 573 6.26 9.91 -13.63
C PRO A 573 7.45 9.06 -14.10
N THR A 574 8.66 9.61 -13.99
CA THR A 574 9.88 8.96 -14.47
C THR A 574 10.45 8.01 -13.40
N ASN A 575 10.53 6.71 -13.69
CA ASN A 575 11.38 5.78 -12.93
C ASN A 575 12.10 4.81 -13.85
N ARG A 576 13.32 5.18 -14.29
CA ARG A 576 14.13 4.37 -15.19
C ARG A 576 15.56 4.85 -15.26
N TRP A 577 16.46 3.90 -15.42
CA TRP A 577 17.73 4.14 -16.11
C TRP A 577 17.53 4.02 -17.62
N SER A 578 18.21 4.86 -18.41
CA SER A 578 18.35 4.64 -19.85
C SER A 578 19.72 5.07 -20.37
N ASN A 579 20.15 4.47 -21.48
CA ASN A 579 21.37 4.86 -22.19
C ASN A 579 21.11 5.81 -23.37
N TYR A 580 19.97 6.51 -23.36
CA TYR A 580 19.62 7.47 -24.40
C TYR A 580 20.67 8.58 -24.52
N GLN A 581 21.11 8.87 -25.74
CA GLN A 581 22.11 9.89 -26.04
C GLN A 581 21.96 10.34 -27.50
N GLU A 582 22.40 11.57 -27.81
CA GLU A 582 22.32 12.12 -29.18
C GLU A 582 23.06 11.26 -30.22
N HIS A 583 24.17 10.64 -29.82
CA HIS A 583 24.96 9.72 -30.63
C HIS A 583 24.97 8.32 -30.00
N LEU A 584 23.94 7.53 -30.30
CA LEU A 584 23.70 6.23 -29.66
C LEU A 584 24.94 5.31 -29.72
N ASN A 585 25.43 4.93 -28.55
CA ASN A 585 26.29 3.77 -28.37
C ASN A 585 25.43 2.51 -28.55
N PRO A 586 25.82 1.56 -29.42
CA PRO A 586 25.04 0.33 -29.63
C PRO A 586 24.93 -0.54 -28.37
N SER A 587 25.84 -0.39 -27.40
CA SER A 587 25.78 -1.17 -26.16
C SER A 587 26.32 -0.43 -24.95
N ASP A 588 25.58 -0.46 -23.85
CA ASP A 588 25.99 0.02 -22.53
C ASP A 588 25.73 -1.05 -21.47
N THR A 589 26.43 -0.96 -20.35
CA THR A 589 26.35 -1.92 -19.25
C THR A 589 25.81 -1.24 -18.00
N LEU A 590 24.72 -1.78 -17.45
CA LEU A 590 24.22 -1.50 -16.12
C LEU A 590 24.82 -2.53 -15.15
N THR A 591 25.32 -2.08 -14.00
CA THR A 591 25.96 -2.93 -13.00
C THR A 591 25.26 -2.81 -11.65
N ILE A 592 24.93 -3.94 -11.03
CA ILE A 592 24.49 -4.01 -9.63
C ILE A 592 25.62 -4.57 -8.77
N TYR A 593 25.96 -3.87 -7.68
CA TYR A 593 26.94 -4.28 -6.69
C TYR A 593 26.22 -4.69 -5.41
N LEU A 594 26.30 -5.97 -5.08
CA LEU A 594 25.78 -6.48 -3.82
C LEU A 594 26.76 -6.14 -2.70
N GLN A 595 26.25 -5.92 -1.50
CA GLN A 595 27.05 -5.70 -0.29
C GLN A 595 27.86 -6.93 0.12
N ARG A 596 27.42 -8.14 -0.25
CA ARG A 596 28.11 -9.41 0.03
C ARG A 596 27.79 -10.44 -1.05
N PRO A 597 28.63 -11.48 -1.24
CA PRO A 597 28.35 -12.53 -2.20
C PRO A 597 27.03 -13.27 -1.93
N ARG A 598 26.27 -13.58 -2.99
CA ARG A 598 24.97 -14.27 -2.92
C ARG A 598 24.85 -15.32 -4.02
N ASN A 599 24.29 -16.47 -3.66
CA ASN A 599 23.93 -17.52 -4.61
C ASN A 599 22.59 -17.18 -5.27
N VAL A 600 22.60 -17.06 -6.59
CA VAL A 600 21.45 -16.64 -7.39
C VAL A 600 21.29 -17.56 -8.60
N THR A 601 20.09 -17.61 -9.15
CA THR A 601 19.74 -18.50 -10.29
C THR A 601 19.26 -17.74 -11.52
N GLY A 602 19.10 -16.43 -11.41
CA GLY A 602 18.67 -15.56 -12.49
C GLY A 602 18.55 -14.12 -12.04
N VAL A 603 18.03 -13.28 -12.92
CA VAL A 603 17.68 -11.88 -12.66
C VAL A 603 16.35 -11.56 -13.34
N VAL A 604 15.60 -10.64 -12.75
CA VAL A 604 14.38 -10.09 -13.35
C VAL A 604 14.69 -8.69 -13.85
N LEU A 605 14.32 -8.41 -15.10
CA LEU A 605 14.53 -7.13 -15.76
C LEU A 605 13.18 -6.53 -16.15
N ALA A 606 12.83 -5.41 -15.56
CA ALA A 606 11.71 -4.60 -16.01
C ALA A 606 12.15 -3.67 -17.13
N ILE A 607 11.75 -3.98 -18.36
CA ILE A 607 12.23 -3.26 -19.55
C ILE A 607 11.28 -2.13 -19.91
N PHE A 608 11.82 -0.91 -20.02
CA PHE A 608 11.09 0.27 -20.45
C PHE A 608 11.15 0.45 -21.98
N ASP A 609 10.02 0.79 -22.59
CA ASP A 609 9.85 1.01 -24.02
C ASP A 609 8.83 2.15 -24.27
N ASP A 610 9.31 3.30 -24.75
CA ASP A 610 8.46 4.45 -25.07
C ASP A 610 7.97 4.46 -26.52
N THR A 611 8.43 3.52 -27.37
CA THR A 611 7.94 3.38 -28.75
C THR A 611 6.48 2.95 -28.80
N ARG A 612 6.00 2.34 -27.72
CA ARG A 612 4.58 1.98 -27.52
C ARG A 612 3.74 3.11 -26.93
N GLN A 613 4.38 4.20 -26.49
CA GLN A 613 3.73 5.32 -25.79
C GLN A 613 3.58 6.53 -26.69
N LYS A 614 4.55 6.77 -27.59
CA LYS A 614 4.54 7.90 -28.53
C LYS A 614 5.06 7.54 -29.94
N PRO A 615 4.61 8.25 -30.99
CA PRO A 615 4.95 7.94 -32.39
C PRO A 615 6.45 8.00 -32.78
N ASN A 616 7.34 8.45 -31.91
CA ASN A 616 8.79 8.51 -32.14
C ASN A 616 9.57 8.18 -30.86
N GLY A 617 9.14 7.15 -30.11
CA GLY A 617 9.84 6.72 -28.90
C GLY A 617 11.33 6.46 -29.15
N ALA A 618 12.18 6.93 -28.25
CA ALA A 618 13.63 6.83 -28.37
C ALA A 618 14.21 5.56 -27.73
N VAL A 619 13.47 4.95 -26.82
CA VAL A 619 13.87 3.81 -26.00
C VAL A 619 13.00 2.60 -26.36
N ALA A 620 13.63 1.49 -26.71
CA ALA A 620 12.93 0.27 -27.10
C ALA A 620 13.47 -0.94 -26.34
N ILE A 621 12.72 -2.04 -26.40
CA ILE A 621 13.21 -3.34 -25.95
C ILE A 621 14.60 -3.65 -26.57
N PRO A 622 15.57 -4.16 -25.77
CA PRO A 622 16.91 -4.50 -26.28
C PRO A 622 16.89 -5.53 -27.40
N ALA A 623 17.82 -5.42 -28.34
CA ALA A 623 18.07 -6.46 -29.33
C ALA A 623 18.68 -7.71 -28.68
N ALA A 624 19.60 -7.51 -27.74
CA ALA A 624 20.27 -8.59 -27.01
C ALA A 624 20.64 -8.18 -25.58
N ILE A 625 20.78 -9.18 -24.70
CA ILE A 625 21.21 -9.03 -23.30
C ILE A 625 22.33 -10.03 -23.03
N GLU A 626 23.46 -9.56 -22.53
CA GLU A 626 24.55 -10.40 -22.03
C GLU A 626 24.79 -10.11 -20.55
N ILE A 627 24.80 -11.15 -19.72
CA ILE A 627 24.93 -11.02 -18.27
C ILE A 627 26.20 -11.72 -17.81
N THR A 628 27.06 -10.98 -17.12
CA THR A 628 28.31 -11.51 -16.55
C THR A 628 28.40 -11.20 -15.05
N GLY A 629 29.03 -12.09 -14.30
CA GLY A 629 29.34 -11.89 -12.89
C GLY A 629 30.74 -11.30 -12.69
N GLY A 630 31.19 -11.29 -11.43
CA GLY A 630 32.56 -10.91 -11.07
C GLY A 630 33.62 -11.66 -11.89
N ALA A 631 34.72 -10.98 -12.19
CA ALA A 631 35.81 -11.46 -13.06
C ALA A 631 35.39 -11.82 -14.51
N GLY A 632 34.23 -11.33 -14.98
CA GLY A 632 33.78 -11.51 -16.37
C GLY A 632 33.19 -12.89 -16.68
N LYS A 633 32.80 -13.65 -15.66
CA LYS A 633 32.17 -14.97 -15.84
C LYS A 633 30.81 -14.82 -16.50
N LEU A 634 30.60 -15.43 -17.67
CA LEU A 634 29.30 -15.43 -18.36
C LEU A 634 28.24 -16.19 -17.53
N LEU A 635 27.10 -15.55 -17.28
CA LEU A 635 25.96 -16.10 -16.52
C LEU A 635 24.78 -16.43 -17.43
N ALA A 636 24.46 -15.52 -18.36
CA ALA A 636 23.41 -15.68 -19.37
C ALA A 636 23.74 -14.87 -20.64
N ASN A 637 23.19 -15.31 -21.78
CA ASN A 637 23.32 -14.63 -23.06
C ASN A 637 22.05 -14.82 -23.89
N GLU A 638 21.28 -13.74 -24.06
CA GLU A 638 20.03 -13.67 -24.84
C GLU A 638 20.29 -12.84 -26.11
N SER A 639 20.76 -13.49 -27.18
CA SER A 639 21.20 -12.80 -28.40
C SER A 639 20.08 -12.27 -29.30
N GLU A 640 18.84 -12.73 -29.09
CA GLU A 640 17.65 -12.34 -29.89
C GLU A 640 16.51 -11.88 -28.98
N PHE A 641 16.82 -11.16 -27.90
CA PHE A 641 15.88 -10.75 -26.86
C PHE A 641 14.64 -10.02 -27.40
N ALA A 642 14.80 -9.15 -28.41
CA ALA A 642 13.68 -8.41 -29.02
C ALA A 642 12.59 -9.31 -29.64
N SER A 643 12.88 -10.59 -29.92
CA SER A 643 11.90 -11.52 -30.52
C SER A 643 10.93 -12.13 -29.52
N HIS A 644 11.28 -12.16 -28.23
CA HIS A 644 10.52 -12.87 -27.20
C HIS A 644 10.34 -12.08 -25.90
N GLY A 645 11.17 -11.08 -25.65
CA GLY A 645 11.07 -10.24 -24.46
C GLY A 645 9.81 -9.38 -24.47
N LEU A 646 9.36 -9.04 -23.27
CA LEU A 646 8.20 -8.22 -23.00
C LEU A 646 8.63 -6.77 -22.79
N ALA A 647 8.00 -5.86 -23.52
CA ALA A 647 8.20 -4.42 -23.38
C ALA A 647 7.20 -3.83 -22.38
N ASN A 648 7.66 -2.93 -21.50
CA ASN A 648 6.90 -2.37 -20.38
C ASN A 648 6.32 -3.45 -19.46
N ASP A 649 7.11 -4.50 -19.22
CA ASP A 649 6.78 -5.62 -18.35
C ASP A 649 8.07 -6.28 -17.82
N ILE A 650 7.91 -7.20 -16.88
CA ILE A 650 9.02 -7.95 -16.28
C ILE A 650 9.47 -9.11 -17.17
N ASN A 651 10.78 -9.36 -17.21
CA ASN A 651 11.41 -10.44 -17.96
C ASN A 651 12.34 -11.23 -17.04
N VAL A 652 12.16 -12.55 -16.95
CA VAL A 652 13.01 -13.41 -16.14
C VAL A 652 14.13 -13.99 -17.00
N VAL A 653 15.38 -13.61 -16.72
CA VAL A 653 16.57 -14.14 -17.40
C VAL A 653 17.26 -15.16 -16.49
N SER A 654 17.34 -16.40 -16.95
CA SER A 654 17.82 -17.54 -16.16
C SER A 654 19.31 -17.77 -16.33
N PHE A 655 20.01 -18.13 -15.26
CA PHE A 655 21.42 -18.52 -15.32
C PHE A 655 21.58 -20.03 -15.51
N ASN A 656 22.75 -20.45 -16.00
CA ASN A 656 23.08 -21.87 -16.08
C ASN A 656 23.48 -22.44 -14.70
N GLY A 657 22.47 -22.70 -13.87
CA GLY A 657 22.63 -23.18 -12.49
C GLY A 657 22.73 -22.07 -11.45
N THR A 658 23.03 -22.46 -10.21
CA THR A 658 23.25 -21.52 -9.10
C THR A 658 24.64 -20.92 -9.19
N MET A 659 24.71 -19.59 -9.17
CA MET A 659 25.93 -18.82 -9.33
C MET A 659 26.12 -17.92 -8.12
N GLU A 660 27.30 -17.97 -7.50
CA GLU A 660 27.68 -16.96 -6.52
C GLU A 660 28.07 -15.67 -7.26
N ILE A 661 27.41 -14.57 -6.93
CA ILE A 661 27.71 -13.24 -7.48
C ILE A 661 27.95 -12.24 -6.37
N TYR A 662 28.83 -11.29 -6.65
CA TYR A 662 29.03 -10.08 -5.86
C TYR A 662 28.77 -8.81 -6.69
N THR A 663 29.04 -8.91 -7.99
CA THR A 663 28.65 -7.92 -9.00
C THR A 663 27.88 -8.62 -10.11
N LEU A 664 26.91 -7.91 -10.67
CA LEU A 664 26.13 -8.33 -11.83
C LEU A 664 26.27 -7.25 -12.91
N HIS A 665 26.93 -7.58 -14.02
CA HIS A 665 27.06 -6.70 -15.18
C HIS A 665 26.07 -7.14 -16.25
N ILE A 666 25.11 -6.26 -16.57
CA ILE A 666 24.07 -6.49 -17.56
C ILE A 666 24.36 -5.58 -18.75
N LYS A 667 24.93 -6.16 -19.81
CA LYS A 667 25.20 -5.46 -21.05
C LYS A 667 23.98 -5.55 -21.94
N PHE A 668 23.43 -4.39 -22.26
CA PHE A 668 22.32 -4.26 -23.20
C PHE A 668 22.85 -3.86 -24.57
N THR A 669 22.29 -4.46 -25.62
CA THR A 669 22.53 -4.03 -27.00
C THR A 669 21.22 -3.47 -27.57
N GLY A 670 21.23 -2.20 -27.96
CA GLY A 670 20.06 -1.52 -28.51
C GLY A 670 19.70 -1.98 -29.92
N GLN A 671 18.43 -1.85 -30.29
CA GLN A 671 18.01 -1.98 -31.68
C GLN A 671 18.57 -0.80 -32.52
N PRO A 672 18.73 -0.95 -33.85
CA PRO A 672 19.22 0.14 -34.69
C PRO A 672 18.43 1.44 -34.49
N GLY A 673 19.12 2.51 -34.05
CA GLY A 673 18.52 3.82 -33.82
C GLY A 673 17.68 3.94 -32.56
N LYS A 674 17.73 2.96 -31.63
CA LYS A 674 17.01 2.97 -30.35
C LYS A 674 17.97 2.82 -29.18
N ALA A 675 17.69 3.55 -28.11
CA ALA A 675 18.28 3.34 -26.79
C ALA A 675 17.57 2.19 -26.05
N VAL A 676 18.13 1.82 -24.89
CA VAL A 676 17.57 0.86 -23.93
C VAL A 676 17.27 1.58 -22.62
N GLY A 677 16.20 1.14 -21.96
CA GLY A 677 15.82 1.59 -20.63
C GLY A 677 15.38 0.44 -19.75
N VAL A 678 15.66 0.56 -18.45
CA VAL A 678 15.32 -0.41 -17.41
C VAL A 678 14.67 0.34 -16.27
N SER A 679 13.45 -0.06 -15.94
CA SER A 679 12.71 0.51 -14.80
C SER A 679 13.08 -0.13 -13.47
N GLU A 680 13.54 -1.38 -13.48
CA GLU A 680 13.95 -2.09 -12.26
C GLU A 680 14.76 -3.35 -12.61
N VAL A 681 15.77 -3.66 -11.81
CA VAL A 681 16.54 -4.90 -11.78
C VAL A 681 16.27 -5.58 -10.45
N GLN A 682 15.72 -6.79 -10.47
CA GLN A 682 15.39 -7.53 -9.26
C GLN A 682 16.17 -8.84 -9.20
N ILE A 683 16.59 -9.21 -7.99
CA ILE A 683 17.25 -10.48 -7.72
C ILE A 683 16.53 -11.14 -6.55
N TRP A 684 15.77 -12.19 -6.85
CA TRP A 684 14.94 -12.90 -5.89
C TRP A 684 15.64 -14.13 -5.36
N LEU A 685 15.49 -14.43 -4.06
CA LEU A 685 15.98 -15.66 -3.45
C LEU A 685 15.27 -15.94 -2.11
N PRO A 686 15.32 -17.17 -1.57
CA PRO A 686 14.74 -17.47 -0.26
C PRO A 686 15.24 -16.54 0.85
N ALA A 687 14.33 -16.05 1.68
CA ALA A 687 14.71 -15.27 2.86
C ALA A 687 15.68 -16.04 3.78
N ASN A 688 16.61 -15.29 4.39
CA ASN A 688 17.49 -15.83 5.42
C ASN A 688 16.69 -16.10 6.70
N ILE A 689 16.67 -17.35 7.15
CA ILE A 689 15.98 -17.78 8.38
C ILE A 689 16.91 -17.97 9.58
N GLY A 690 18.16 -17.52 9.45
CA GLY A 690 19.17 -17.65 10.50
C GLY A 690 19.92 -18.99 10.47
N PRO A 691 20.65 -19.31 11.55
CA PRO A 691 20.68 -18.59 12.82
C PRO A 691 21.40 -17.23 12.74
N PHE A 692 22.26 -17.01 11.73
CA PHE A 692 23.01 -15.76 11.59
C PHE A 692 22.37 -14.78 10.60
N TYR A 693 22.11 -13.57 11.06
CA TYR A 693 21.62 -12.45 10.26
C TYR A 693 22.73 -11.42 10.08
N PHE A 694 23.19 -11.27 8.83
CA PHE A 694 24.31 -10.40 8.48
C PHE A 694 23.93 -8.93 8.63
N ALA A 695 24.77 -8.14 9.31
CA ALA A 695 24.60 -6.69 9.36
C ALA A 695 24.68 -6.07 7.96
N ALA A 696 25.44 -6.67 7.04
CA ALA A 696 25.47 -6.24 5.65
C ALA A 696 24.08 -6.16 5.00
N ASP A 697 23.14 -7.04 5.37
CA ASP A 697 21.77 -7.05 4.84
C ASP A 697 20.79 -6.19 5.66
N ALA A 698 21.26 -5.56 6.74
CA ALA A 698 20.44 -4.72 7.60
C ALA A 698 20.33 -3.29 7.04
N LEU A 699 19.37 -2.53 7.58
CA LEU A 699 19.15 -1.14 7.22
C LEU A 699 19.97 -0.22 8.15
N PRO A 700 21.03 0.44 7.65
CA PRO A 700 21.75 1.44 8.42
C PRO A 700 20.99 2.78 8.40
N ASP A 701 21.01 3.49 9.52
CA ASP A 701 20.68 4.91 9.61
C ASP A 701 21.73 5.60 10.50
N SER A 702 22.26 6.74 10.06
CA SER A 702 23.44 7.37 10.68
C SER A 702 24.62 6.39 10.90
N ALA A 703 24.67 5.34 10.11
CA ALA A 703 25.66 4.26 10.06
C ALA A 703 25.96 3.96 8.59
N ALA A 704 26.97 3.14 8.29
CA ALA A 704 27.29 2.82 6.91
C ALA A 704 27.86 1.43 6.73
N ILE A 705 27.59 0.83 5.57
CA ILE A 705 28.33 -0.34 5.12
C ILE A 705 29.82 0.02 5.04
N ALA A 706 30.65 -0.85 5.60
CA ALA A 706 32.10 -0.75 5.60
C ALA A 706 32.73 -2.10 5.24
N PHE A 707 34.01 -2.07 4.90
CA PHE A 707 34.82 -3.26 4.63
C PHE A 707 35.93 -3.35 5.65
N ASP A 708 36.08 -4.54 6.22
CA ASP A 708 36.97 -4.80 7.32
C ASP A 708 37.65 -6.16 7.12
N GLU A 709 38.97 -6.14 6.91
CA GLU A 709 39.74 -7.34 6.65
C GLU A 709 39.80 -8.30 7.85
N ASP A 710 39.55 -7.81 9.06
CA ASP A 710 39.49 -8.62 10.28
C ASP A 710 38.20 -9.45 10.35
N SER A 711 37.12 -8.98 9.72
CA SER A 711 35.85 -9.69 9.71
C SER A 711 35.94 -10.95 8.84
N LYS A 712 35.33 -12.03 9.34
CA LYS A 712 35.21 -13.31 8.62
C LYS A 712 33.76 -13.74 8.42
N ALA A 713 32.80 -12.91 8.83
CA ALA A 713 31.37 -13.18 8.65
C ALA A 713 31.00 -13.28 7.16
N THR A 714 31.56 -12.43 6.31
CA THR A 714 31.37 -12.49 4.86
C THR A 714 32.70 -12.71 4.14
N PRO A 715 32.73 -13.36 2.96
CA PRO A 715 33.97 -13.60 2.22
C PRO A 715 34.76 -12.33 1.86
N ASN A 716 34.08 -11.20 1.73
CA ASN A 716 34.63 -9.89 1.39
C ASN A 716 34.80 -8.94 2.60
N GLY A 717 34.53 -9.41 3.83
CA GLY A 717 34.72 -8.63 5.05
C GLY A 717 33.73 -7.47 5.23
N THR A 718 32.55 -7.54 4.62
CA THR A 718 31.51 -6.52 4.78
C THR A 718 30.86 -6.55 6.15
N VAL A 719 30.79 -5.38 6.77
CA VAL A 719 30.20 -5.09 8.08
C VAL A 719 29.44 -3.76 8.02
N ILE A 720 28.76 -3.39 9.11
CA ILE A 720 28.28 -2.01 9.30
C ILE A 720 29.14 -1.30 10.33
N ALA A 721 29.64 -0.12 9.98
CA ALA A 721 30.29 0.80 10.89
C ALA A 721 29.27 1.81 11.45
N THR A 722 29.24 1.94 12.78
CA THR A 722 28.51 3.04 13.43
C THR A 722 29.37 4.31 13.45
N ARG A 723 28.74 5.47 13.65
CA ARG A 723 29.40 6.78 13.64
C ARG A 723 29.29 7.47 14.99
N ASN A 724 28.11 7.41 15.61
CA ASN A 724 27.82 8.16 16.83
C ASN A 724 26.61 7.56 17.55
N SER A 725 26.16 8.24 18.61
CA SER A 725 25.02 7.81 19.43
C SER A 725 23.67 7.84 18.72
N THR A 726 23.56 8.44 17.53
CA THR A 726 22.33 8.42 16.71
C THR A 726 22.36 7.33 15.64
N SER A 727 23.47 6.60 15.50
CA SER A 727 23.54 5.44 14.61
C SER A 727 22.48 4.42 14.97
N SER A 728 21.93 3.77 13.94
CA SER A 728 21.09 2.60 14.12
C SER A 728 21.29 1.57 13.01
N ILE A 729 21.03 0.31 13.35
CA ILE A 729 21.12 -0.84 12.46
C ILE A 729 19.86 -1.67 12.67
N ALA A 730 18.96 -1.66 11.69
CA ALA A 730 17.70 -2.41 11.75
C ALA A 730 17.78 -3.70 10.93
N PHE A 731 17.77 -4.84 11.64
CA PHE A 731 17.62 -6.16 11.06
C PHE A 731 16.13 -6.44 10.86
N SER A 732 15.69 -6.38 9.61
CA SER A 732 14.34 -6.80 9.22
C SER A 732 14.32 -8.27 8.80
N GLY A 733 13.16 -8.93 8.87
CA GLY A 733 13.05 -10.33 8.43
C GLY A 733 13.36 -11.40 9.48
N ILE A 734 13.55 -11.06 10.76
CA ILE A 734 13.88 -12.05 11.79
C ILE A 734 12.64 -12.88 12.14
N TYR A 735 12.58 -14.10 11.65
CA TYR A 735 11.40 -14.96 11.80
C TYR A 735 11.42 -15.74 13.12
N ALA A 736 10.30 -15.69 13.85
CA ALA A 736 10.07 -16.52 15.02
C ALA A 736 8.77 -17.31 14.87
N LYS A 737 8.85 -18.64 15.02
CA LYS A 737 7.69 -19.52 14.89
C LYS A 737 6.66 -19.30 16.00
N GLU A 738 7.13 -19.00 17.20
CA GLU A 738 6.31 -18.78 18.39
C GLU A 738 6.74 -17.49 19.09
N VAL A 739 5.85 -16.92 19.89
CA VAL A 739 6.20 -15.82 20.80
C VAL A 739 7.11 -16.35 21.91
N GLY A 740 8.19 -15.65 22.23
CA GLY A 740 9.04 -16.08 23.33
C GLY A 740 10.37 -15.35 23.43
N ARG A 741 11.07 -15.64 24.52
CA ARG A 741 12.44 -15.23 24.73
C ARG A 741 13.35 -16.20 23.98
N VAL A 742 14.27 -15.65 23.19
CA VAL A 742 15.31 -16.39 22.46
C VAL A 742 16.68 -15.92 22.90
N GLU A 743 17.67 -16.81 22.74
CA GLU A 743 19.07 -16.44 22.93
C GLU A 743 19.54 -15.72 21.66
N GLY A 744 20.10 -14.53 21.86
CA GLY A 744 20.69 -13.73 20.79
C GLY A 744 22.12 -13.37 21.14
N MET A 745 22.99 -13.33 20.16
CA MET A 745 24.37 -12.85 20.30
C MET A 745 24.65 -11.78 19.25
N LEU A 746 25.19 -10.65 19.68
CA LEU A 746 25.65 -9.59 18.79
C LEU A 746 27.15 -9.77 18.54
N ARG A 747 27.54 -9.93 17.27
CA ARG A 747 28.95 -9.99 16.86
C ARG A 747 29.44 -8.61 16.46
N TYR A 748 30.47 -8.12 17.15
CA TYR A 748 30.93 -6.74 17.02
C TYR A 748 32.44 -6.60 17.20
N LYS A 749 32.97 -5.48 16.75
CA LYS A 749 34.31 -4.99 17.04
C LYS A 749 34.21 -3.57 17.59
N ASN A 750 34.83 -3.29 18.73
CA ASN A 750 34.89 -1.95 19.31
C ASN A 750 36.34 -1.48 19.46
N ASN A 751 36.72 -0.58 18.55
CA ASN A 751 38.01 0.14 18.53
C ASN A 751 37.93 1.54 19.15
N ALA A 752 36.79 1.93 19.73
CA ALA A 752 36.67 3.19 20.45
C ALA A 752 37.52 3.18 21.72
N THR A 753 37.73 4.35 22.31
CA THR A 753 38.55 4.51 23.53
C THR A 753 37.86 4.01 24.81
N LYS A 754 36.57 3.68 24.72
CA LYS A 754 35.72 3.24 25.83
C LYS A 754 34.65 2.27 25.34
N GLU A 755 33.99 1.62 26.29
CA GLU A 755 32.79 0.84 26.00
C GLU A 755 31.67 1.72 25.42
N VAL A 756 30.82 1.10 24.61
CA VAL A 756 29.71 1.75 23.92
C VAL A 756 28.42 1.02 24.27
N GLU A 757 27.39 1.74 24.67
CA GLU A 757 26.07 1.17 24.94
C GLU A 757 25.19 1.25 23.69
N LEU A 758 24.46 0.17 23.43
CA LEU A 758 23.44 0.10 22.38
C LEU A 758 22.09 -0.26 23.01
N ASP A 759 21.07 0.51 22.69
CA ASP A 759 19.68 0.11 22.93
C ASP A 759 19.24 -0.88 21.85
N VAL A 760 18.67 -1.98 22.30
CA VAL A 760 18.12 -3.03 21.44
C VAL A 760 16.61 -2.93 21.53
N THR A 761 15.99 -2.59 20.40
CA THR A 761 14.54 -2.55 20.29
C THR A 761 14.06 -3.72 19.42
N VAL A 762 12.95 -4.34 19.81
CA VAL A 762 12.25 -5.34 19.02
C VAL A 762 10.88 -4.77 18.66
N ASN A 763 10.56 -4.69 17.37
CA ASN A 763 9.31 -4.12 16.87
C ASN A 763 9.01 -2.73 17.46
N ARG A 764 10.07 -1.90 17.55
CA ARG A 764 10.09 -0.55 18.15
C ARG A 764 9.85 -0.45 19.65
N ILE A 765 9.83 -1.58 20.36
CA ILE A 765 9.73 -1.61 21.81
C ILE A 765 11.13 -1.89 22.38
N LEU A 766 11.54 -1.11 23.39
CA LEU A 766 12.80 -1.35 24.08
C LEU A 766 12.79 -2.75 24.70
N ASN A 767 13.76 -3.58 24.31
CA ASN A 767 13.91 -4.95 24.77
C ASN A 767 15.05 -5.06 25.79
N SER A 768 16.20 -4.46 25.51
CA SER A 768 17.38 -4.49 26.37
C SER A 768 18.36 -3.36 25.99
N THR A 769 19.35 -3.12 26.85
CA THR A 769 20.55 -2.33 26.51
C THR A 769 21.75 -3.25 26.63
N VAL A 770 22.63 -3.25 25.63
CA VAL A 770 23.87 -4.04 25.61
C VAL A 770 25.08 -3.14 25.66
N THR A 771 26.07 -3.49 26.47
CA THR A 771 27.35 -2.78 26.54
C THR A 771 28.37 -3.51 25.69
N LEU A 772 29.08 -2.77 24.85
CA LEU A 772 30.14 -3.26 23.97
C LEU A 772 31.52 -2.90 24.57
N PRO A 773 32.17 -3.80 25.33
CA PRO A 773 33.56 -3.64 25.75
C PRO A 773 34.49 -3.35 24.58
N VAL A 774 35.60 -2.65 24.83
CA VAL A 774 36.67 -2.44 23.84
C VAL A 774 37.33 -3.77 23.52
N THR A 775 37.37 -4.14 22.24
CA THR A 775 37.91 -5.43 21.75
C THR A 775 39.19 -5.26 20.94
N GLY A 776 39.55 -4.02 20.57
CA GLY A 776 40.64 -3.79 19.64
C GLY A 776 40.30 -4.35 18.25
N ASN A 777 41.29 -4.88 17.54
CA ASN A 777 41.10 -5.39 16.16
C ASN A 777 40.42 -6.77 16.08
N VAL A 778 39.79 -7.24 17.16
CA VAL A 778 39.16 -8.56 17.22
C VAL A 778 37.64 -8.42 17.29
N TYR A 779 36.96 -9.24 16.50
CA TYR A 779 35.51 -9.40 16.59
C TYR A 779 35.17 -10.36 17.73
N GLU A 780 34.37 -9.89 18.68
CA GLU A 780 33.87 -10.65 19.82
C GLU A 780 32.34 -10.74 19.76
N SER A 781 31.76 -11.51 20.68
CA SER A 781 30.30 -11.62 20.83
C SER A 781 29.87 -11.13 22.21
N VAL A 782 28.70 -10.51 22.27
CA VAL A 782 28.02 -10.16 23.52
C VAL A 782 26.61 -10.71 23.53
N ASP A 783 26.16 -11.19 24.68
CA ASP A 783 24.79 -11.67 24.87
C ASP A 783 23.79 -10.54 24.64
N MET A 784 22.77 -10.84 23.86
CA MET A 784 21.68 -9.93 23.49
C MET A 784 20.37 -10.72 23.51
N PRO A 785 19.81 -11.02 24.69
CA PRO A 785 18.57 -11.78 24.78
C PRO A 785 17.42 -11.00 24.12
N LEU A 786 16.61 -11.64 23.30
CA LEU A 786 15.50 -11.01 22.58
C LEU A 786 14.17 -11.61 22.99
N THR A 787 13.12 -10.79 23.03
CA THR A 787 11.73 -11.25 23.12
C THR A 787 11.06 -11.03 21.78
N LEU A 788 10.89 -12.10 21.00
CA LEU A 788 10.32 -12.04 19.66
C LEU A 788 8.82 -12.34 19.68
N TRP A 789 8.08 -11.69 18.79
CA TRP A 789 6.70 -12.03 18.50
C TRP A 789 6.63 -13.08 17.40
N ARG A 790 5.53 -13.84 17.33
CA ARG A 790 5.31 -14.78 16.23
C ARG A 790 5.36 -14.06 14.87
N GLY A 791 5.98 -14.69 13.88
CA GLY A 791 6.20 -14.15 12.53
C GLY A 791 7.48 -13.34 12.40
N THR A 792 7.51 -12.37 11.49
CA THR A 792 8.68 -11.57 11.14
C THR A 792 8.90 -10.37 12.05
N ASN A 793 10.07 -10.23 12.66
CA ASN A 793 10.39 -9.17 13.62
C ASN A 793 11.42 -8.19 13.07
N PHE A 794 11.41 -6.97 13.60
CA PHE A 794 12.45 -5.96 13.43
C PHE A 794 13.28 -5.87 14.71
N VAL A 795 14.57 -6.16 14.62
CA VAL A 795 15.51 -5.93 15.72
C VAL A 795 16.39 -4.76 15.33
N THR A 796 16.28 -3.64 16.07
CA THR A 796 17.07 -2.44 15.81
C THR A 796 18.04 -2.19 16.94
N LEU A 797 19.33 -2.12 16.60
CA LEU A 797 20.39 -1.63 17.47
C LEU A 797 20.45 -0.10 17.32
N ARG A 798 20.42 0.65 18.42
CA ARG A 798 20.47 2.11 18.44
C ARG A 798 21.59 2.58 19.34
N GLY A 799 22.39 3.52 18.86
CA GLY A 799 23.63 3.94 19.49
C GLY A 799 24.85 3.52 18.67
N GLY A 800 26.02 3.90 19.14
CA GLY A 800 27.26 3.67 18.44
C GLY A 800 28.33 4.72 18.73
N ALA A 801 29.48 4.52 18.12
CA ALA A 801 30.60 5.45 18.12
C ALA A 801 31.53 5.14 16.94
N ASP A 802 32.31 6.14 16.52
CA ASP A 802 33.41 5.91 15.58
C ASP A 802 34.32 4.77 16.08
N GLY A 803 34.61 3.82 15.19
CA GLY A 803 35.41 2.64 15.50
C GLY A 803 34.62 1.44 16.02
N VAL A 804 33.28 1.52 16.09
CA VAL A 804 32.43 0.35 16.35
C VAL A 804 31.89 -0.23 15.05
N PHE A 805 32.09 -1.53 14.86
CA PHE A 805 31.68 -2.30 13.70
C PHE A 805 30.84 -3.51 14.12
N VAL A 806 29.84 -3.87 13.31
CA VAL A 806 28.91 -4.98 13.58
C VAL A 806 28.93 -5.96 12.41
N GLU A 807 29.16 -7.25 12.69
CA GLU A 807 29.08 -8.34 11.71
C GLU A 807 27.65 -8.79 11.48
N GLY A 808 26.85 -8.84 12.55
CA GLY A 808 25.50 -9.37 12.51
C GLY A 808 25.03 -9.86 13.87
N VAL A 809 23.85 -10.48 13.87
CA VAL A 809 23.23 -11.07 15.05
C VAL A 809 22.99 -12.57 14.82
N GLU A 810 23.36 -13.38 15.80
CA GLU A 810 23.03 -14.81 15.85
C GLU A 810 21.82 -15.00 16.75
N ILE A 811 20.83 -15.78 16.31
CA ILE A 811 19.59 -16.06 17.06
C ILE A 811 19.35 -17.57 17.02
N SER A 812 19.20 -18.18 18.19
CA SER A 812 19.05 -19.64 18.37
C SER A 812 17.79 -20.03 19.13
#